data_AF-A0A9D7MM99-F1
#
_entry.id   AF-A0A9D7MM99-F1
#
_cell.length_a   1.000
_cell.length_b   1.000
_cell.length_c   1.000
_cell.angle_alpha   90.00
_cell.angle_beta   90.00
_cell.angle_gamma   90.00
#
_symmetry.space_group_name_H-M   'P 1'
#
loop_
_entity.id
_entity.type
_entity.pdbx_description
1 polymer ?
#
loop_
_entity_poly.entity_id
_entity_poly.type
_entity_poly.pdbx_seq_one_letter_code
_entity_poly.pdbx_strand_id
1 'polypeptide(L)'
;MKSRLTILALLFLSISVIDVNAQNLYRSRVTGNWTTPGTWELSTNSGSTWTTSTTTFPTADTAGSVTLRSPNVITIPASNTIRIDQLTVETGSTLSLSANSVLNVVNGSGDDLTALSGSTISGTGTIWGNGAGTVFVIRGGSNVSCPVIIKQATSVYGNTSPFIADFFGSVIIESGAALSTVAGGYSARFYGSLVNNGTLSTGNSSGIIDIAGPSFSNTGTVNAASVNISDTTNVSGAGTWAPSNITILGGGLLKLTSNMSISSTTATDFQINSAGRFDPNNFSLNLGAATSSKSLILVNGSSTGAFGLINTIGTVTIDVRTGAVFDTRVKVVSGITSSYSSTSPFVGLFNNDITVDAGANLRVIAGGYTVEANAAVINNGTISTGNSSGTFRMSGPAITNNGIINAYTFDITANTNLDGSGTWANANLRIIGAVTAKLLSDMKVISSTGTPQDFLLRTGAKLDLNGRKLVIDGTSAAISFAQESTSETFETGMVELKGSTNLNIQTGGIFRPSVRVKSGIVQGSNSSSPFSFTIENSLYVDSGATFRTLAGGYTAILRDSIVNLGTVTTGNNSGIIRYFGNVIINNGLISAYTFQFESVQASLGQVRNVSGTGRFTSPECQVFDGTYLLVSSSHSFSFLNVNTGAALDIGSNTLKMTGAGLPIIMNGGFINTAGTIEYNGTAAQNMVHTGIDYVNLNINNPAGVTVGQNFTIYGLLNVLNGDLKLNGKVIYFASDASLVETPGNTISGTTGYITTTRNIVAPNSQNIAGFGATITTGETLGLTEIRRGHSFYLVSGDTSIRRYYVIRPDNNNGLNATCSFKYDNTELNGNVESQLKMLKSTNVGTSFFVGGLSIVDTINNTVTVNSINDFARHTLGPGAAFAGITVAPGFI
;
A
#
# COMPACT_ATOMS: atom_id res chain seq x y z
N MET A 1 5.10 -21.70 94.08
CA MET A 1 5.23 -21.02 95.40
C MET A 1 4.81 -19.57 95.15
N LYS A 2 3.91 -18.91 95.92
CA LYS A 2 4.03 -18.45 97.33
C LYS A 2 5.32 -17.62 97.52
N SER A 3 5.31 -16.36 97.98
CA SER A 3 4.30 -15.47 98.61
C SER A 3 4.37 -14.03 98.01
N ARG A 4 3.39 -13.10 98.08
CA ARG A 4 2.91 -12.27 99.24
C ARG A 4 4.07 -11.75 100.12
N LEU A 5 4.14 -10.50 100.59
CA LEU A 5 3.29 -9.29 100.60
C LEU A 5 4.26 -8.04 100.68
N THR A 6 3.97 -6.72 100.68
CA THR A 6 2.79 -5.85 100.96
C THR A 6 2.94 -4.49 100.23
N ILE A 7 1.93 -3.61 100.30
CA ILE A 7 1.95 -2.22 99.76
C ILE A 7 2.48 -1.21 100.80
N LEU A 8 3.21 -0.19 100.34
CA LEU A 8 3.29 1.12 101.01
C LEU A 8 3.30 2.23 99.95
N ALA A 9 2.43 3.24 100.09
CA ALA A 9 2.37 4.37 99.16
C ALA A 9 3.18 5.55 99.73
N LEU A 10 4.05 6.15 98.91
CA LEU A 10 4.73 7.40 99.23
C LEU A 10 4.22 8.52 98.32
N LEU A 11 3.78 9.62 98.94
CA LEU A 11 3.31 10.82 98.26
C LEU A 11 4.51 11.65 97.78
N PHE A 12 4.94 11.47 96.53
CA PHE A 12 5.97 12.34 95.96
C PHE A 12 5.40 13.71 95.63
N LEU A 13 5.75 14.70 96.46
CA LEU A 13 5.49 16.11 96.22
C LEU A 13 6.26 16.56 94.98
N SER A 14 5.56 16.81 93.87
CA SER A 14 6.19 17.33 92.66
C SER A 14 6.59 18.79 92.86
N ILE A 15 7.87 19.02 93.16
CA ILE A 15 8.49 20.34 93.00
C ILE A 15 8.38 20.70 91.52
N SER A 16 7.49 21.65 91.21
CA SER A 16 7.52 22.36 89.94
C SER A 16 8.77 23.23 89.90
N VAL A 17 9.84 22.70 89.31
CA VAL A 17 10.95 23.52 88.82
C VAL A 17 10.34 24.48 87.81
N ILE A 18 10.25 25.76 88.20
CA ILE A 18 9.89 26.84 87.28
C ILE A 18 11.00 26.90 86.24
N ASP A 19 10.65 26.79 84.97
CA ASP A 19 11.64 26.77 83.89
C ASP A 19 12.20 28.18 83.68
N VAL A 20 13.38 28.45 84.24
CA VAL A 20 14.02 29.77 84.23
C VAL A 20 14.74 30.02 82.90
N ASN A 21 13.97 30.05 81.81
CA ASN A 21 14.49 30.46 80.49
C ASN A 21 13.43 31.08 79.56
N ALA A 22 12.56 31.93 80.12
CA ALA A 22 11.76 32.84 79.30
C ALA A 22 12.68 33.87 78.62
N GLN A 23 13.09 33.60 77.38
CA GLN A 23 13.96 34.49 76.60
C GLN A 23 13.32 35.87 76.41
N ASN A 24 14.15 36.91 76.36
CA ASN A 24 13.68 38.30 76.27
C ASN A 24 13.05 38.58 74.90
N LEU A 25 11.96 39.35 74.87
CA LEU A 25 11.44 39.88 73.60
C LEU A 25 12.24 41.13 73.22
N TYR A 26 12.64 41.29 71.97
CA TYR A 26 13.35 42.47 71.47
C TYR A 26 12.56 43.19 70.39
N ARG A 27 12.67 44.51 70.31
CA ARG A 27 12.18 45.28 69.17
C ARG A 27 13.08 46.47 68.87
N SER A 28 13.13 46.90 67.61
CA SER A 28 13.94 48.06 67.23
C SER A 28 13.42 49.33 67.89
N ARG A 29 14.33 50.10 68.47
CA ARG A 29 14.06 51.41 69.09
C ARG A 29 14.37 52.56 68.13
N VAL A 30 15.43 52.44 67.34
CA VAL A 30 15.87 53.43 66.33
C VAL A 30 16.50 52.72 65.13
N THR A 31 16.58 53.41 63.99
CA THR A 31 17.47 53.06 62.87
C THR A 31 18.92 52.88 63.35
N GLY A 32 19.63 51.85 62.87
CA GLY A 32 21.02 51.60 63.26
C GLY A 32 21.56 50.22 62.86
N ASN A 33 22.72 49.86 63.40
CA ASN A 33 23.37 48.57 63.15
C ASN A 33 22.83 47.48 64.10
N TRP A 34 22.56 46.28 63.58
CA TRP A 34 22.02 45.16 64.36
C TRP A 34 22.84 44.88 65.62
N THR A 35 24.17 44.92 65.53
CA THR A 35 25.12 44.61 66.60
C THR A 35 25.28 45.73 67.65
N THR A 36 24.55 46.83 67.55
CA THR A 36 24.61 47.96 68.50
C THR A 36 23.48 47.86 69.53
N PRO A 37 23.75 47.67 70.84
CA PRO A 37 22.68 47.49 71.84
C PRO A 37 21.64 48.61 71.85
N GLY A 38 22.06 49.88 71.77
CA GLY A 38 21.17 51.05 71.79
C GLY A 38 20.21 51.19 70.59
N THR A 39 20.37 50.36 69.55
CA THR A 39 19.41 50.20 68.45
C THR A 39 18.13 49.49 68.90
N TRP A 40 18.16 48.80 70.04
CA TRP A 40 17.09 47.92 70.52
C TRP A 40 16.50 48.37 71.85
N GLU A 41 15.25 47.96 72.08
CA GLU A 41 14.68 47.84 73.42
C GLU A 41 14.18 46.40 73.64
N LEU A 42 14.30 45.92 74.88
CA LEU A 42 13.96 44.57 75.27
C LEU A 42 12.90 44.55 76.37
N SER A 43 12.19 43.43 76.48
CA SER A 43 11.19 43.15 77.51
C SER A 43 11.47 41.80 78.16
N THR A 44 11.60 41.78 79.49
CA THR A 44 11.80 40.58 80.31
C THR A 44 10.49 40.03 80.91
N ASN A 45 9.33 40.62 80.55
CA ASN A 45 8.01 40.30 81.11
C ASN A 45 6.94 40.19 80.01
N SER A 46 7.24 39.40 78.97
CA SER A 46 6.33 39.04 77.88
C SER A 46 5.66 40.21 77.15
N GLY A 47 6.38 41.33 77.02
CA GLY A 47 5.97 42.53 76.30
C GLY A 47 5.34 43.62 77.18
N SER A 48 5.20 43.40 78.49
CA SER A 48 4.48 44.30 79.40
C SER A 48 5.20 45.63 79.65
N THR A 49 6.54 45.62 79.75
CA THR A 49 7.38 46.82 79.84
C THR A 49 8.63 46.68 79.00
N TRP A 50 9.11 47.78 78.44
CA TRP A 50 10.26 47.80 77.52
C TRP A 50 11.34 48.75 78.03
N THR A 51 12.60 48.31 77.96
CA THR A 51 13.78 49.09 78.36
C THR A 51 14.83 49.10 77.25
N THR A 52 15.55 50.20 77.07
CA THR A 52 16.61 50.29 76.05
C THR A 52 17.74 49.32 76.38
N SER A 53 18.19 48.52 75.41
CA SER A 53 19.30 47.58 75.67
C SER A 53 20.63 48.33 75.76
N THR A 54 21.40 48.01 76.81
CA THR A 54 22.69 48.64 77.10
C THR A 54 23.89 47.73 76.84
N THR A 55 23.71 46.41 76.80
CA THR A 55 24.80 45.42 76.74
C THR A 55 24.60 44.32 75.70
N THR A 56 23.38 44.05 75.24
CA THR A 56 23.06 42.95 74.30
C THR A 56 22.33 43.44 73.05
N PHE A 57 22.42 42.65 72.00
CA PHE A 57 21.57 42.75 70.81
C PHE A 57 20.92 41.36 70.56
N PRO A 58 19.77 41.28 69.87
CA PRO A 58 19.07 40.01 69.71
C PRO A 58 19.85 39.01 68.86
N THR A 59 19.93 37.79 69.38
CA THR A 59 20.35 36.55 68.71
C THR A 59 19.38 35.43 69.08
N ALA A 60 19.38 34.32 68.34
CA ALA A 60 18.55 33.13 68.65
C ALA A 60 18.74 32.61 70.08
N ASP A 61 19.94 32.76 70.65
CA ASP A 61 20.26 32.31 72.02
C ASP A 61 19.73 33.27 73.10
N THR A 62 19.45 34.53 72.75
CA THR A 62 19.16 35.61 73.70
C THR A 62 17.77 36.22 73.57
N ALA A 63 17.09 36.03 72.44
CA ALA A 63 15.81 36.63 72.10
C ALA A 63 14.76 35.56 71.82
N GLY A 64 13.61 35.64 72.50
CA GLY A 64 12.46 34.76 72.26
C GLY A 64 11.61 35.22 71.07
N SER A 65 11.64 36.51 70.74
CA SER A 65 11.23 37.04 69.44
C SER A 65 11.83 38.42 69.18
N VAL A 66 11.85 38.84 67.92
CA VAL A 66 12.51 40.06 67.47
C VAL A 66 11.62 40.82 66.50
N THR A 67 11.27 42.08 66.80
CA THR A 67 10.40 42.90 65.92
C THR A 67 11.13 44.14 65.38
N LEU A 68 11.31 44.23 64.06
CA LEU A 68 11.77 45.46 63.43
C LEU A 68 10.55 46.36 63.21
N ARG A 69 10.48 47.47 63.93
CA ARG A 69 9.34 48.38 63.90
C ARG A 69 9.46 49.46 62.83
N SER A 70 8.32 49.83 62.25
CA SER A 70 8.23 50.99 61.36
C SER A 70 8.63 52.30 62.08
N PRO A 71 9.34 53.25 61.45
CA PRO A 71 9.93 53.24 60.11
C PRO A 71 11.44 52.91 60.13
N ASN A 72 11.90 52.07 61.08
CA ASN A 72 13.33 51.89 61.32
C ASN A 72 14.02 51.11 60.18
N VAL A 73 15.26 51.51 59.88
CA VAL A 73 16.18 50.78 59.01
C VAL A 73 17.24 50.12 59.87
N ILE A 74 17.26 48.78 59.92
CA ILE A 74 18.22 48.00 60.69
C ILE A 74 19.21 47.36 59.74
N THR A 75 20.50 47.63 59.94
CA THR A 75 21.56 47.17 59.04
C THR A 75 22.37 46.06 59.71
N ILE A 76 22.51 44.91 59.05
CA ILE A 76 23.55 43.93 59.39
C ILE A 76 24.85 44.41 58.72
N PRO A 77 25.91 44.75 59.49
CA PRO A 77 27.15 45.28 58.91
C PRO A 77 27.90 44.24 58.07
N ALA A 78 28.82 44.71 57.22
CA ALA A 78 29.59 43.83 56.34
C ALA A 78 30.31 42.72 57.11
N SER A 79 30.40 41.52 56.52
CA SER A 79 31.04 40.33 57.11
C SER A 79 30.49 39.84 58.47
N ASN A 80 29.36 40.37 58.95
CA ASN A 80 28.73 39.91 60.20
C ASN A 80 27.70 38.80 59.92
N THR A 81 27.70 37.76 60.76
CA THR A 81 26.69 36.69 60.74
C THR A 81 25.82 36.78 62.00
N ILE A 82 24.53 37.05 61.83
CA ILE A 82 23.55 37.10 62.91
C ILE A 82 22.75 35.79 62.92
N ARG A 83 22.80 35.02 64.02
CA ARG A 83 21.86 33.91 64.26
C ARG A 83 20.56 34.45 64.83
N ILE A 84 19.42 34.09 64.24
CA ILE A 84 18.10 34.55 64.71
C ILE A 84 17.03 33.46 64.68
N ASP A 85 16.07 33.62 65.59
CA ASP A 85 14.80 32.91 65.72
C ASP A 85 13.69 33.98 65.88
N GLN A 86 12.44 33.64 65.52
CA GLN A 86 11.24 34.49 65.54
C GLN A 86 11.46 35.98 65.16
N LEU A 87 12.03 36.24 63.99
CA LEU A 87 12.21 37.60 63.46
C LEU A 87 10.98 38.07 62.66
N THR A 88 10.30 39.12 63.12
CA THR A 88 9.28 39.86 62.37
C THR A 88 9.81 41.19 61.86
N VAL A 89 9.60 41.48 60.57
CA VAL A 89 9.89 42.77 59.92
C VAL A 89 8.56 43.47 59.60
N GLU A 90 8.23 44.56 60.28
CA GLU A 90 6.95 45.25 60.14
C GLU A 90 6.82 46.05 58.83
N THR A 91 5.56 46.33 58.44
CA THR A 91 5.18 47.22 57.35
C THR A 91 5.87 48.59 57.46
N GLY A 92 6.63 48.98 56.43
CA GLY A 92 7.40 50.23 56.41
C GLY A 92 8.73 50.20 57.17
N SER A 93 9.09 49.09 57.82
CA SER A 93 10.45 48.88 58.33
C SER A 93 11.35 48.24 57.26
N THR A 94 12.67 48.41 57.41
CA THR A 94 13.66 47.84 56.48
C THR A 94 14.75 47.08 57.22
N LEU A 95 15.07 45.88 56.74
CA LEU A 95 16.28 45.15 57.07
C LEU A 95 17.27 45.24 55.89
N SER A 96 18.47 45.71 56.16
CA SER A 96 19.54 45.91 55.16
C SER A 96 20.72 44.97 55.43
N LEU A 97 21.05 44.12 54.47
CA LEU A 97 22.17 43.18 54.54
C LEU A 97 23.35 43.74 53.73
N SER A 98 24.38 44.20 54.42
CA SER A 98 25.63 44.67 53.80
C SER A 98 26.35 43.54 53.03
N ALA A 99 27.28 43.89 52.14
CA ALA A 99 28.10 42.90 51.43
C ALA A 99 28.77 41.90 52.39
N ASN A 100 28.75 40.61 52.02
CA ASN A 100 29.27 39.49 52.82
C ASN A 100 28.64 39.32 54.22
N SER A 101 27.54 40.03 54.54
CA SER A 101 26.78 39.79 55.77
C SER A 101 25.81 38.62 55.62
N VAL A 102 25.42 38.02 56.74
CA VAL A 102 24.53 36.85 56.78
C VAL A 102 23.46 37.01 57.86
N LEU A 103 22.19 36.84 57.47
CA LEU A 103 21.09 36.56 58.40
C LEU A 103 20.89 35.03 58.45
N ASN A 104 21.39 34.39 59.50
CA ASN A 104 21.38 32.94 59.68
C ASN A 104 20.17 32.51 60.51
N VAL A 105 19.04 32.28 59.86
CA VAL A 105 17.79 31.87 60.52
C VAL A 105 17.89 30.40 60.93
N VAL A 106 17.64 30.12 62.21
CA VAL A 106 17.54 28.77 62.77
C VAL A 106 16.08 28.40 63.01
N ASN A 107 15.80 27.10 63.16
CA ASN A 107 14.46 26.62 63.51
C ASN A 107 14.29 26.65 65.03
N GLY A 108 13.24 27.29 65.51
CA GLY A 108 12.86 27.34 66.92
C GLY A 108 11.45 26.80 67.15
N SER A 109 10.54 27.71 67.50
CA SER A 109 9.10 27.41 67.60
C SER A 109 8.28 28.48 66.88
N GLY A 110 7.25 28.08 66.13
CA GLY A 110 6.43 29.02 65.36
C GLY A 110 7.04 29.39 64.01
N ASP A 111 7.02 30.68 63.66
CA ASP A 111 7.50 31.23 62.39
C ASP A 111 8.85 31.96 62.60
N ASP A 112 9.98 31.40 62.14
CA ASP A 112 11.32 31.94 62.45
C ASP A 112 11.65 33.25 61.72
N LEU A 113 11.06 33.49 60.54
CA LEU A 113 11.20 34.73 59.76
C LEU A 113 9.86 35.17 59.14
N THR A 114 9.32 36.29 59.58
CA THR A 114 8.10 36.92 59.05
C THR A 114 8.40 38.28 58.41
N ALA A 115 8.11 38.43 57.11
CA ALA A 115 8.13 39.71 56.40
C ALA A 115 6.70 40.19 56.16
N LEU A 116 6.26 41.27 56.83
CA LEU A 116 4.91 41.81 56.65
C LEU A 116 4.76 42.52 55.29
N SER A 117 3.54 42.62 54.77
CA SER A 117 3.28 43.38 53.55
C SER A 117 3.74 44.83 53.70
N GLY A 118 4.45 45.37 52.71
CA GLY A 118 5.11 46.68 52.78
C GLY A 118 6.40 46.74 53.62
N SER A 119 6.91 45.62 54.14
CA SER A 119 8.27 45.54 54.69
C SER A 119 9.33 45.36 53.58
N THR A 120 10.58 45.70 53.86
CA THR A 120 11.71 45.47 52.94
C THR A 120 12.83 44.70 53.63
N ILE A 121 13.35 43.65 52.97
CA ILE A 121 14.59 42.95 53.32
C ILE A 121 15.48 42.95 52.08
N SER A 122 16.57 43.73 52.11
CA SER A 122 17.32 44.13 50.92
C SER A 122 18.83 44.17 51.16
N GLY A 123 19.61 44.36 50.08
CA GLY A 123 21.07 44.44 50.13
C GLY A 123 21.76 43.24 49.48
N THR A 124 23.08 43.15 49.67
CA THR A 124 23.98 42.21 48.98
C THR A 124 24.53 41.10 49.88
N GLY A 125 24.21 41.10 51.17
CA GLY A 125 24.39 39.93 52.05
C GLY A 125 23.26 38.91 51.87
N THR A 126 23.38 37.76 52.52
CA THR A 126 22.50 36.59 52.28
C THR A 126 21.65 36.19 53.48
N ILE A 127 20.40 35.81 53.27
CA ILE A 127 19.61 35.06 54.27
C ILE A 127 19.94 33.58 54.15
N TRP A 128 20.16 32.87 55.26
CA TRP A 128 20.26 31.41 55.29
C TRP A 128 19.06 30.79 56.02
N GLY A 129 18.39 29.81 55.41
CA GLY A 129 17.48 28.88 56.09
C GLY A 129 18.28 27.68 56.58
N ASN A 130 18.59 27.64 57.88
CA ASN A 130 19.66 26.81 58.44
C ASN A 130 19.30 26.12 59.77
N GLY A 131 18.04 25.71 59.90
CA GLY A 131 17.59 24.70 60.85
C GLY A 131 16.68 23.70 60.14
N ALA A 132 16.74 22.43 60.50
CA ALA A 132 15.83 21.43 59.95
C ALA A 132 14.40 21.73 60.42
N GLY A 133 13.58 22.28 59.53
CA GLY A 133 12.20 22.69 59.79
C GLY A 133 11.92 24.20 59.71
N THR A 134 12.91 25.05 59.37
CA THR A 134 12.73 26.53 59.38
C THR A 134 11.52 27.01 58.57
N VAL A 135 10.86 28.08 59.01
CA VAL A 135 9.60 28.59 58.47
C VAL A 135 9.71 30.08 58.11
N PHE A 136 9.58 30.43 56.83
CA PHE A 136 9.57 31.82 56.36
C PHE A 136 8.16 32.26 55.91
N VAL A 137 7.57 33.23 56.63
CA VAL A 137 6.30 33.87 56.30
C VAL A 137 6.56 35.13 55.46
N ILE A 138 6.72 34.96 54.16
CA ILE A 138 6.94 36.07 53.23
C ILE A 138 5.58 36.52 52.70
N ARG A 139 5.02 37.61 53.23
CA ARG A 139 3.67 38.07 52.83
C ARG A 139 3.73 38.82 51.51
N GLY A 140 2.71 38.63 50.65
CA GLY A 140 2.59 39.35 49.38
C GLY A 140 2.69 40.87 49.57
N GLY A 141 3.49 41.52 48.73
CA GLY A 141 3.79 42.96 48.85
C GLY A 141 4.89 43.30 49.88
N SER A 142 5.54 42.31 50.51
CA SER A 142 6.88 42.51 51.08
C SER A 142 7.94 42.48 49.98
N ASN A 143 9.08 43.15 50.17
CA ASN A 143 10.19 43.18 49.23
C ASN A 143 11.40 42.43 49.80
N VAL A 144 11.51 41.12 49.52
CA VAL A 144 12.69 40.31 49.87
C VAL A 144 13.61 40.21 48.65
N SER A 145 14.56 41.16 48.55
CA SER A 145 15.45 41.36 47.40
C SER A 145 16.90 40.92 47.60
N CYS A 146 17.32 40.65 48.85
CA CYS A 146 18.61 40.02 49.13
C CYS A 146 18.61 38.52 48.75
N PRO A 147 19.74 37.93 48.33
CA PRO A 147 19.83 36.50 48.07
C PRO A 147 19.47 35.61 49.27
N VAL A 148 18.82 34.48 49.00
CA VAL A 148 18.41 33.49 50.00
C VAL A 148 19.08 32.14 49.71
N ILE A 149 19.67 31.52 50.74
CA ILE A 149 20.33 30.21 50.65
C ILE A 149 19.64 29.23 51.61
N ILE A 150 19.04 28.19 51.06
CA ILE A 150 18.35 27.12 51.81
C ILE A 150 19.36 26.01 52.05
N LYS A 151 19.79 25.84 53.31
CA LYS A 151 20.83 24.90 53.75
C LYS A 151 20.26 23.65 54.41
N GLN A 152 19.07 23.76 54.98
CA GLN A 152 18.30 22.67 55.58
C GLN A 152 16.83 22.77 55.15
N ALA A 153 16.00 21.79 55.53
CA ALA A 153 14.58 21.76 55.19
C ALA A 153 13.87 23.05 55.66
N THR A 154 13.38 23.85 54.71
CA THR A 154 12.73 25.14 54.95
C THR A 154 11.35 25.17 54.30
N SER A 155 10.35 25.58 55.07
CA SER A 155 8.97 25.82 54.67
C SER A 155 8.74 27.30 54.38
N VAL A 156 7.97 27.63 53.35
CA VAL A 156 7.64 29.03 52.99
C VAL A 156 6.16 29.22 52.69
N TYR A 157 5.60 30.37 53.09
CA TYR A 157 4.24 30.74 52.74
C TYR A 157 3.97 32.25 52.89
N GLY A 158 3.05 32.78 52.08
CA GLY A 158 2.39 34.05 52.37
C GLY A 158 1.08 33.79 53.08
N ASN A 159 0.87 34.30 54.30
CA ASN A 159 -0.35 34.06 55.07
C ASN A 159 -1.50 35.08 54.81
N THR A 160 -1.35 35.89 53.77
CA THR A 160 -2.34 36.87 53.29
C THR A 160 -2.61 36.63 51.81
N SER A 161 -3.88 36.71 51.38
CA SER A 161 -4.28 36.61 49.96
C SER A 161 -3.39 37.52 49.08
N PRO A 162 -2.82 37.03 47.95
CA PRO A 162 -3.13 35.79 47.24
C PRO A 162 -2.44 34.50 47.76
N PHE A 163 -1.89 34.50 48.97
CA PHE A 163 -1.21 33.36 49.60
C PHE A 163 0.09 32.90 48.91
N ILE A 164 0.82 33.87 48.34
CA ILE A 164 2.09 33.69 47.64
C ILE A 164 3.24 34.25 48.50
N ALA A 165 4.35 33.52 48.58
CA ALA A 165 5.65 34.01 49.05
C ALA A 165 6.47 34.54 47.86
N ASP A 166 6.64 35.86 47.74
CA ASP A 166 7.36 36.52 46.65
C ASP A 166 8.86 36.73 46.99
N PHE A 167 9.77 36.12 46.22
CA PHE A 167 11.22 36.28 46.31
C PHE A 167 11.76 37.09 45.14
N PHE A 168 12.29 38.28 45.41
CA PHE A 168 12.92 39.16 44.41
C PHE A 168 14.44 38.93 44.29
N GLY A 169 15.08 38.49 45.37
CA GLY A 169 16.47 38.04 45.36
C GLY A 169 16.63 36.66 44.72
N SER A 170 17.86 36.31 44.34
CA SER A 170 18.20 34.96 43.86
C SER A 170 18.06 33.94 44.99
N VAL A 171 17.48 32.77 44.72
CA VAL A 171 17.29 31.69 45.70
C VAL A 171 18.15 30.48 45.32
N ILE A 172 18.93 29.97 46.28
CA ILE A 172 19.82 28.82 46.12
C ILE A 172 19.40 27.75 47.13
N ILE A 173 19.15 26.53 46.67
CA ILE A 173 18.89 25.36 47.52
C ILE A 173 20.14 24.47 47.46
N GLU A 174 20.82 24.32 48.59
CA GLU A 174 22.04 23.51 48.70
C GLU A 174 21.72 22.01 48.59
N SER A 175 22.74 21.18 48.29
CA SER A 175 22.51 19.75 48.14
C SER A 175 22.17 19.10 49.49
N GLY A 176 21.15 18.25 49.50
CA GLY A 176 20.54 17.70 50.72
C GLY A 176 19.55 18.64 51.43
N ALA A 177 19.48 19.93 51.07
CA ALA A 177 18.46 20.84 51.57
C ALA A 177 17.13 20.68 50.84
N ALA A 178 16.05 21.25 51.42
CA ALA A 178 14.73 21.25 50.80
C ALA A 178 14.04 22.60 51.00
N LEU A 179 13.38 23.11 49.95
CA LEU A 179 12.50 24.26 49.99
C LEU A 179 11.09 23.81 49.61
N SER A 180 10.12 23.96 50.52
CA SER A 180 8.73 23.59 50.26
C SER A 180 7.76 24.72 50.59
N THR A 181 6.67 24.87 49.84
CA THR A 181 5.51 25.57 50.40
C THR A 181 4.83 24.73 51.48
N VAL A 182 4.10 25.36 52.42
CA VAL A 182 3.32 24.60 53.43
C VAL A 182 2.03 24.00 52.84
N ALA A 183 1.37 23.11 53.59
CA ALA A 183 0.07 22.55 53.19
C ALA A 183 -1.05 23.62 53.24
N GLY A 184 -1.99 23.59 52.29
CA GLY A 184 -3.15 24.50 52.27
C GLY A 184 -3.28 25.40 51.03
N GLY A 185 -2.65 25.06 49.89
CA GLY A 185 -2.73 25.83 48.64
C GLY A 185 -1.66 26.92 48.46
N TYR A 186 -0.80 27.11 49.47
CA TYR A 186 0.26 28.11 49.44
C TYR A 186 1.25 27.91 48.29
N SER A 187 1.67 29.05 47.74
CA SER A 187 2.52 29.13 46.55
C SER A 187 3.76 29.99 46.81
N ALA A 188 4.80 29.84 45.99
CA ALA A 188 6.01 30.66 46.05
C ALA A 188 6.38 31.16 44.65
N ARG A 189 6.77 32.43 44.54
CA ARG A 189 7.20 33.07 43.29
C ARG A 189 8.66 33.51 43.38
N PHE A 190 9.39 33.34 42.29
CA PHE A 190 10.80 33.67 42.18
C PHE A 190 11.02 34.61 40.99
N TYR A 191 11.25 35.91 41.27
CA TYR A 191 11.67 36.90 40.26
C TYR A 191 13.20 36.93 40.10
N GLY A 192 13.95 36.51 41.13
CA GLY A 192 15.39 36.31 41.04
C GLY A 192 15.76 34.98 40.38
N SER A 193 17.05 34.80 40.05
CA SER A 193 17.59 33.52 39.60
C SER A 193 17.40 32.41 40.64
N LEU A 194 16.89 31.25 40.22
CA LEU A 194 16.70 30.08 41.06
C LEU A 194 17.76 29.01 40.77
N VAL A 195 18.35 28.44 41.81
CA VAL A 195 19.30 27.31 41.74
C VAL A 195 18.84 26.21 42.69
N ASN A 196 18.45 25.05 42.17
CA ASN A 196 18.04 23.90 42.95
C ASN A 196 19.07 22.76 42.84
N ASN A 197 19.88 22.57 43.89
CA ASN A 197 20.78 21.42 44.02
C ASN A 197 20.25 20.39 45.04
N GLY A 198 19.12 20.69 45.71
CA GLY A 198 18.46 19.88 46.72
C GLY A 198 17.06 19.45 46.28
N THR A 199 16.03 19.75 47.08
CA THR A 199 14.62 19.51 46.73
C THR A 199 13.81 20.80 46.70
N LEU A 200 12.98 20.98 45.68
CA LEU A 200 11.99 22.05 45.57
C LEU A 200 10.58 21.44 45.46
N SER A 201 9.66 21.78 46.37
CA SER A 201 8.34 21.13 46.46
C SER A 201 7.20 22.06 46.89
N THR A 202 5.98 21.53 46.91
CA THR A 202 4.81 22.17 47.52
C THR A 202 4.17 21.21 48.51
N GLY A 203 3.77 21.69 49.68
CA GLY A 203 3.25 20.85 50.77
C GLY A 203 1.84 20.29 50.54
N ASN A 204 1.30 20.41 49.33
CA ASN A 204 -0.04 19.99 48.92
C ASN A 204 -0.16 19.96 47.38
N SER A 205 -1.25 19.36 46.88
CA SER A 205 -1.58 19.16 45.47
C SER A 205 -2.07 20.40 44.70
N SER A 206 -2.17 21.57 45.35
CA SER A 206 -2.72 22.80 44.76
C SER A 206 -1.76 23.99 44.83
N GLY A 207 -0.59 23.83 45.47
CA GLY A 207 0.44 24.87 45.53
C GLY A 207 1.18 25.04 44.20
N ILE A 208 1.67 26.25 43.95
CA ILE A 208 2.38 26.63 42.72
C ILE A 208 3.79 27.11 43.06
N ILE A 209 4.76 26.68 42.26
CA ILE A 209 6.10 27.26 42.15
C ILE A 209 6.12 28.12 40.88
N ASP A 210 6.11 29.44 41.01
CA ASP A 210 5.99 30.40 39.90
C ASP A 210 7.35 31.03 39.59
N ILE A 211 7.91 30.73 38.41
CA ILE A 211 9.21 31.24 37.98
C ILE A 211 9.00 32.46 37.06
N ALA A 212 9.21 33.63 37.64
CA ALA A 212 9.16 34.95 37.00
C ALA A 212 10.58 35.55 36.81
N GLY A 213 11.63 34.72 36.90
CA GLY A 213 13.03 35.13 36.97
C GLY A 213 13.88 34.60 35.81
N PRO A 214 15.01 35.26 35.50
CA PRO A 214 15.73 35.08 34.23
C PRO A 214 16.38 33.70 34.03
N SER A 215 16.52 32.90 35.09
CA SER A 215 17.18 31.60 35.03
C SER A 215 16.72 30.65 36.14
N PHE A 216 16.54 29.37 35.80
CA PHE A 216 16.34 28.29 36.77
C PHE A 216 17.27 27.11 36.47
N SER A 217 18.32 26.96 37.29
CA SER A 217 19.22 25.80 37.23
C SER A 217 18.75 24.70 38.18
N ASN A 218 18.44 23.51 37.66
CA ASN A 218 18.03 22.35 38.45
C ASN A 218 19.02 21.19 38.28
N THR A 219 19.78 20.86 39.33
CA THR A 219 20.52 19.60 39.44
C THR A 219 19.95 18.67 40.51
N GLY A 220 19.06 19.18 41.36
CA GLY A 220 18.34 18.45 42.40
C GLY A 220 17.04 17.81 41.89
N THR A 221 16.00 17.85 42.73
CA THR A 221 14.65 17.35 42.41
C THR A 221 13.61 18.46 42.52
N VAL A 222 12.72 18.53 41.54
CA VAL A 222 11.52 19.40 41.56
C VAL A 222 10.28 18.52 41.67
N ASN A 223 9.63 18.56 42.84
CA ASN A 223 8.45 17.78 43.21
C ASN A 223 7.34 18.71 43.75
N ALA A 224 6.95 19.69 42.93
CA ALA A 224 5.85 20.61 43.19
C ALA A 224 4.57 20.12 42.50
N ALA A 225 3.39 20.47 43.00
CA ALA A 225 2.14 20.12 42.32
C ALA A 225 2.03 20.81 40.95
N SER A 226 2.36 22.10 40.90
CA SER A 226 2.48 22.84 39.63
C SER A 226 3.73 23.71 39.61
N VAL A 227 4.43 23.74 38.49
CA VAL A 227 5.48 24.73 38.18
C VAL A 227 4.99 25.64 37.07
N ASN A 228 4.95 26.94 37.31
CA ASN A 228 4.60 27.94 36.31
C ASN A 228 5.85 28.67 35.80
N ILE A 229 5.83 29.04 34.51
CA ILE A 229 6.79 29.97 33.90
C ILE A 229 5.99 31.21 33.50
N SER A 230 6.20 32.32 34.20
CA SER A 230 5.45 33.58 34.02
C SER A 230 6.19 34.64 33.20
N ASP A 231 7.51 34.53 33.07
CA ASP A 231 8.36 35.44 32.28
C ASP A 231 9.41 34.64 31.46
N THR A 232 10.47 35.28 30.97
CA THR A 232 11.53 34.70 30.15
C THR A 232 12.57 34.00 31.02
N THR A 233 12.43 32.69 31.15
CA THR A 233 13.26 31.84 32.03
C THR A 233 14.19 30.93 31.23
N ASN A 234 15.50 31.03 31.47
CA ASN A 234 16.47 30.07 30.95
C ASN A 234 16.63 28.88 31.91
N VAL A 235 16.25 27.68 31.50
CA VAL A 235 16.40 26.44 32.30
C VAL A 235 17.69 25.70 31.94
N SER A 236 18.37 25.18 32.97
CA SER A 236 19.61 24.42 32.88
C SER A 236 19.66 23.28 33.91
N GLY A 237 20.60 22.35 33.71
CA GLY A 237 20.90 21.26 34.64
C GLY A 237 20.14 19.96 34.36
N ALA A 238 20.68 18.86 34.88
CA ALA A 238 20.18 17.50 34.65
C ALA A 238 19.33 16.93 35.80
N GLY A 239 18.80 17.80 36.65
CA GLY A 239 17.99 17.43 37.81
C GLY A 239 16.64 16.81 37.44
N THR A 240 16.05 16.09 38.39
CA THR A 240 14.75 15.41 38.21
C THR A 240 13.61 16.43 38.20
N TRP A 241 12.74 16.32 37.19
CA TRP A 241 11.47 17.03 37.14
C TRP A 241 10.34 16.02 37.34
N ALA A 242 9.62 16.16 38.47
CA ALA A 242 8.51 15.31 38.87
C ALA A 242 7.17 16.00 39.20
N PRO A 243 6.86 17.24 38.75
CA PRO A 243 5.59 17.88 39.10
C PRO A 243 4.40 17.24 38.38
N SER A 244 3.18 17.52 38.86
CA SER A 244 1.95 17.12 38.16
C SER A 244 1.64 18.03 36.97
N ASN A 245 1.97 19.32 37.06
CA ASN A 245 1.82 20.29 35.97
C ASN A 245 3.10 21.10 35.75
N ILE A 246 3.43 21.39 34.49
CA ILE A 246 4.36 22.45 34.10
C ILE A 246 3.62 23.38 33.14
N THR A 247 3.39 24.63 33.52
CA THR A 247 2.59 25.58 32.70
C THR A 247 3.41 26.79 32.30
N ILE A 248 3.63 26.99 31.01
CA ILE A 248 4.09 28.28 30.48
C ILE A 248 2.86 29.17 30.34
N LEU A 249 2.83 30.28 31.08
CA LEU A 249 1.72 31.24 31.08
C LEU A 249 1.81 32.17 29.86
N GLY A 250 0.76 32.95 29.61
CA GLY A 250 0.77 33.96 28.54
C GLY A 250 1.80 35.06 28.85
N GLY A 251 2.73 35.30 27.93
CA GLY A 251 3.92 36.13 28.16
C GLY A 251 5.15 35.37 28.65
N GLY A 252 4.97 34.14 29.19
CA GLY A 252 6.08 33.29 29.62
C GLY A 252 6.87 32.70 28.45
N LEU A 253 8.19 32.67 28.57
CA LEU A 253 9.12 32.15 27.57
C LEU A 253 10.16 31.23 28.22
N LEU A 254 9.90 29.93 28.20
CA LEU A 254 10.85 28.93 28.69
C LEU A 254 11.90 28.64 27.61
N LYS A 255 13.18 28.87 27.91
CA LYS A 255 14.32 28.56 27.05
C LYS A 255 15.17 27.45 27.66
N LEU A 256 15.59 26.45 26.87
CA LEU A 256 16.57 25.45 27.34
C LEU A 256 18.01 25.89 27.05
N THR A 257 18.90 25.69 28.02
CA THR A 257 20.36 25.85 27.88
C THR A 257 21.14 24.55 28.19
N SER A 258 20.41 23.49 28.53
CA SER A 258 20.84 22.10 28.52
C SER A 258 19.63 21.20 28.21
N ASN A 259 19.85 19.90 27.97
CA ASN A 259 18.74 18.96 27.86
C ASN A 259 17.93 18.90 29.16
N MET A 260 16.61 18.76 29.06
CA MET A 260 15.65 18.68 30.17
C MET A 260 14.93 17.34 30.10
N SER A 261 14.73 16.67 31.24
CA SER A 261 14.09 15.35 31.30
C SER A 261 12.97 15.30 32.35
N ILE A 262 11.77 14.91 31.91
CA ILE A 262 10.58 14.70 32.75
C ILE A 262 10.31 13.20 32.75
N SER A 263 11.08 12.46 33.55
CA SER A 263 11.08 10.98 33.61
C SER A 263 10.55 10.44 34.96
N SER A 264 9.67 11.21 35.60
CA SER A 264 9.07 10.92 36.89
C SER A 264 8.03 9.79 36.85
N THR A 265 7.79 9.19 38.01
CA THR A 265 6.65 8.29 38.25
C THR A 265 5.32 9.05 38.37
N THR A 266 5.34 10.34 38.72
CA THR A 266 4.20 11.26 38.61
C THR A 266 3.72 11.33 37.15
N ALA A 267 2.41 11.33 36.90
CA ALA A 267 1.89 11.80 35.62
C ALA A 267 2.10 13.32 35.53
N THR A 268 2.48 13.83 34.35
CA THR A 268 2.82 15.26 34.19
C THR A 268 2.21 15.83 32.91
N ASP A 269 1.43 16.88 33.04
CA ASP A 269 0.96 17.69 31.93
C ASP A 269 1.84 18.93 31.76
N PHE A 270 2.55 19.01 30.62
CA PHE A 270 3.31 20.18 30.19
C PHE A 270 2.42 21.01 29.27
N GLN A 271 1.92 22.15 29.74
CA GLN A 271 1.01 23.02 29.00
C GLN A 271 1.67 24.35 28.62
N ILE A 272 1.44 24.79 27.38
CA ILE A 272 1.81 26.12 26.88
C ILE A 272 0.51 26.89 26.63
N ASN A 273 0.24 27.91 27.45
CA ASN A 273 -0.96 28.73 27.33
C ASN A 273 -0.87 29.69 26.12
N SER A 274 -2.00 30.31 25.76
CA SER A 274 -2.05 31.34 24.73
C SER A 274 -1.05 32.47 25.02
N ALA A 275 -0.32 32.92 24.01
CA ALA A 275 0.83 33.83 24.10
C ALA A 275 2.03 33.35 24.97
N GLY A 276 2.04 32.09 25.41
CA GLY A 276 3.21 31.43 25.99
C GLY A 276 4.07 30.76 24.90
N ARG A 277 5.38 30.62 25.15
CA ARG A 277 6.32 30.02 24.20
C ARG A 277 7.36 29.11 24.85
N PHE A 278 7.59 27.93 24.24
CA PHE A 278 8.68 27.02 24.62
C PHE A 278 9.78 26.99 23.55
N ASP A 279 11.02 27.31 23.91
CA ASP A 279 12.16 27.27 22.99
C ASP A 279 13.24 26.29 23.48
N PRO A 280 13.37 25.10 22.86
CA PRO A 280 14.43 24.17 23.22
C PRO A 280 15.83 24.64 22.81
N ASN A 281 15.97 25.76 22.07
CA ASN A 281 17.22 26.16 21.41
C ASN A 281 17.84 24.97 20.66
N ASN A 282 19.06 24.52 21.00
CA ASN A 282 19.68 23.35 20.37
C ASN A 282 19.62 22.06 21.22
N PHE A 283 18.76 22.03 22.24
CA PHE A 283 18.69 20.95 23.24
C PHE A 283 17.43 20.09 23.09
N SER A 284 17.35 19.00 23.86
CA SER A 284 16.17 18.14 23.91
C SER A 284 15.32 18.33 25.18
N LEU A 285 14.00 18.33 25.00
CA LEU A 285 13.04 17.99 26.06
C LEU A 285 12.72 16.50 25.94
N ASN A 286 12.93 15.73 27.01
CA ASN A 286 12.68 14.29 27.05
C ASN A 286 11.45 14.00 27.93
N LEU A 287 10.33 13.67 27.30
CA LEU A 287 9.08 13.30 27.96
C LEU A 287 9.07 11.78 28.21
N GLY A 288 9.41 11.41 29.46
CA GLY A 288 9.62 10.03 29.90
C GLY A 288 8.41 9.44 30.63
N ALA A 289 7.66 8.60 29.94
CA ALA A 289 6.44 7.95 30.41
C ALA A 289 6.63 6.42 30.61
N ALA A 290 7.70 6.03 31.32
CA ALA A 290 8.04 4.62 31.55
C ALA A 290 7.04 3.89 32.48
N THR A 291 6.43 4.61 33.43
CA THR A 291 5.45 4.05 34.39
C THR A 291 4.12 4.81 34.43
N SER A 292 4.07 6.03 33.88
CA SER A 292 2.90 6.91 33.94
C SER A 292 2.91 7.92 32.80
N SER A 293 1.72 8.22 32.27
CA SER A 293 1.54 9.09 31.12
C SER A 293 2.14 10.48 31.31
N LYS A 294 2.58 11.07 30.20
CA LYS A 294 3.02 12.48 30.12
C LYS A 294 2.26 13.15 28.99
N SER A 295 1.87 14.41 29.14
CA SER A 295 1.20 15.17 28.09
C SER A 295 2.01 16.41 27.71
N LEU A 296 2.01 16.76 26.43
CA LEU A 296 2.39 18.07 25.92
C LEU A 296 1.15 18.72 25.31
N ILE A 297 0.75 19.88 25.82
CA ILE A 297 -0.50 20.55 25.49
C ILE A 297 -0.18 21.96 25.00
N LEU A 298 -0.44 22.23 23.73
CA LEU A 298 -0.30 23.56 23.14
C LEU A 298 -1.69 24.19 23.00
N VAL A 299 -1.94 25.30 23.70
CA VAL A 299 -3.20 26.04 23.61
C VAL A 299 -3.22 26.94 22.37
N ASN A 300 -4.40 27.28 21.84
CA ASN A 300 -4.56 28.27 20.77
C ASN A 300 -3.76 29.55 21.07
N GLY A 301 -2.95 30.02 20.12
CA GLY A 301 -2.06 31.18 20.29
C GLY A 301 -0.77 30.90 21.07
N SER A 302 -0.47 29.65 21.45
CA SER A 302 0.84 29.23 21.96
C SER A 302 1.80 28.86 20.83
N SER A 303 3.11 28.83 21.12
CA SER A 303 4.13 28.48 20.13
C SER A 303 5.32 27.69 20.70
N THR A 304 6.06 27.02 19.83
CA THR A 304 7.38 26.43 20.16
C THR A 304 8.52 27.01 19.29
N GLY A 305 9.77 26.68 19.62
CA GLY A 305 10.95 27.10 18.88
C GLY A 305 11.26 26.21 17.67
N ALA A 306 11.76 26.82 16.59
CA ALA A 306 12.11 26.14 15.34
C ALA A 306 13.32 25.18 15.43
N PHE A 307 14.05 25.22 16.54
CA PHE A 307 15.28 24.43 16.76
C PHE A 307 15.09 23.40 17.88
N GLY A 308 16.09 22.51 18.03
CA GLY A 308 16.13 21.53 19.11
C GLY A 308 15.32 20.28 18.80
N LEU A 309 14.79 19.63 19.85
CA LEU A 309 14.09 18.34 19.74
C LEU A 309 13.13 18.10 20.93
N ILE A 310 11.97 17.52 20.66
CA ILE A 310 11.10 16.91 21.68
C ILE A 310 11.13 15.40 21.50
N ASN A 311 11.75 14.70 22.46
CA ASN A 311 11.79 13.24 22.52
C ASN A 311 10.61 12.71 23.35
N THR A 312 9.87 11.73 22.84
CA THR A 312 8.81 11.04 23.58
C THR A 312 9.15 9.56 23.78
N ILE A 313 8.99 9.08 25.02
CA ILE A 313 9.44 7.76 25.48
C ILE A 313 8.32 7.14 26.30
N GLY A 314 7.80 5.97 25.92
CA GLY A 314 6.69 5.31 26.62
C GLY A 314 5.31 5.84 26.18
N THR A 315 4.38 6.02 27.11
CA THR A 315 3.01 6.50 26.81
C THR A 315 2.91 8.03 26.91
N VAL A 316 3.03 8.73 25.78
CA VAL A 316 2.99 10.21 25.74
C VAL A 316 1.78 10.70 24.95
N THR A 317 1.22 11.84 25.33
CA THR A 317 0.17 12.56 24.60
C THR A 317 0.71 13.88 24.05
N ILE A 318 0.34 14.28 22.82
CA ILE A 318 0.58 15.62 22.27
C ILE A 318 -0.73 16.21 21.72
N ASP A 319 -1.34 17.13 22.47
CA ASP A 319 -2.54 17.90 22.11
C ASP A 319 -2.10 19.24 21.49
N VAL A 320 -2.09 19.33 20.17
CA VAL A 320 -1.76 20.55 19.43
C VAL A 320 -3.05 21.26 19.05
N ARG A 321 -3.56 22.16 19.91
CA ARG A 321 -4.85 22.81 19.66
C ARG A 321 -4.80 23.71 18.43
N THR A 322 -5.92 23.80 17.73
CA THR A 322 -6.09 24.60 16.52
C THR A 322 -5.65 26.04 16.78
N GLY A 323 -4.73 26.55 15.96
CA GLY A 323 -4.15 27.89 16.11
C GLY A 323 -2.99 27.98 17.11
N ALA A 324 -2.46 26.85 17.59
CA ALA A 324 -1.10 26.77 18.14
C ALA A 324 -0.06 26.57 17.01
N VAL A 325 1.20 26.90 17.29
CA VAL A 325 2.32 26.81 16.35
C VAL A 325 3.37 25.83 16.87
N PHE A 326 3.39 24.61 16.34
CA PHE A 326 4.36 23.56 16.71
C PHE A 326 5.51 23.51 15.69
N ASP A 327 6.54 24.33 15.93
CA ASP A 327 7.70 24.47 15.04
C ASP A 327 8.90 23.62 15.47
N THR A 328 8.81 22.86 16.56
CA THR A 328 9.90 22.01 17.05
C THR A 328 9.86 20.62 16.41
N ARG A 329 11.02 20.05 16.11
CA ARG A 329 11.12 18.64 15.66
C ARG A 329 10.66 17.68 16.74
N VAL A 330 9.96 16.62 16.37
CA VAL A 330 9.48 15.58 17.28
C VAL A 330 10.15 14.25 16.96
N LYS A 331 10.62 13.56 18.00
CA LYS A 331 11.11 12.19 17.87
C LYS A 331 10.39 11.25 18.84
N VAL A 332 9.66 10.30 18.28
CA VAL A 332 9.04 9.20 19.02
C VAL A 332 10.06 8.08 19.17
N VAL A 333 10.67 7.98 20.35
CA VAL A 333 11.83 7.12 20.63
C VAL A 333 11.39 5.69 21.03
N SER A 334 10.33 5.56 21.81
CA SER A 334 9.75 4.26 22.18
C SER A 334 8.31 4.39 22.67
N GLY A 335 7.57 3.28 22.70
CA GLY A 335 6.20 3.25 23.20
C GLY A 335 5.19 3.84 22.22
N ILE A 336 4.18 4.56 22.74
CA ILE A 336 3.08 5.13 21.95
C ILE A 336 2.97 6.62 22.26
N THR A 337 3.22 7.46 21.25
CA THR A 337 2.86 8.88 21.28
C THR A 337 1.51 9.07 20.62
N SER A 338 0.50 9.44 21.40
CA SER A 338 -0.85 9.72 20.92
C SER A 338 -0.99 11.21 20.61
N SER A 339 -1.31 11.61 19.38
CA SER A 339 -1.44 13.02 19.02
C SER A 339 -2.75 13.35 18.32
N TYR A 340 -3.23 14.58 18.57
CA TYR A 340 -4.50 15.12 18.10
C TYR A 340 -4.56 16.64 18.36
N SER A 341 -5.69 17.26 18.03
CA SER A 341 -6.10 18.60 18.49
C SER A 341 -7.43 18.46 19.20
N SER A 342 -7.53 18.83 20.47
CA SER A 342 -8.78 18.80 21.26
C SER A 342 -9.83 19.85 20.85
N THR A 343 -9.57 20.61 19.80
CA THR A 343 -10.36 21.79 19.40
C THR A 343 -10.69 21.77 17.91
N SER A 344 -11.92 22.12 17.52
CA SER A 344 -12.35 22.19 16.12
C SER A 344 -11.38 23.04 15.25
N PRO A 345 -11.05 22.64 14.00
CA PRO A 345 -11.55 21.50 13.25
C PRO A 345 -10.78 20.18 13.52
N PHE A 346 -10.19 20.03 14.70
CA PHE A 346 -9.53 18.81 15.19
C PHE A 346 -8.28 18.40 14.39
N VAL A 347 -7.58 19.38 13.82
CA VAL A 347 -6.29 19.22 13.13
C VAL A 347 -5.16 19.72 14.02
N GLY A 348 -4.22 18.82 14.36
CA GLY A 348 -2.95 19.17 15.02
C GLY A 348 -1.85 19.35 13.98
N LEU A 349 -1.27 20.55 13.90
CA LEU A 349 -0.25 20.92 12.91
C LEU A 349 1.16 20.71 13.46
N PHE A 350 2.03 20.04 12.70
CA PHE A 350 3.46 19.89 12.99
C PHE A 350 4.27 20.50 11.83
N ASN A 351 4.96 21.60 12.10
CA ASN A 351 5.64 22.41 11.08
C ASN A 351 7.12 22.05 10.85
N ASN A 352 7.62 21.03 11.57
CA ASN A 352 9.02 20.63 11.56
C ASN A 352 9.14 19.10 11.70
N ASP A 353 10.32 18.55 11.42
CA ASP A 353 10.49 17.12 11.11
C ASP A 353 9.99 16.18 12.22
N ILE A 354 9.33 15.10 11.79
CA ILE A 354 8.84 14.02 12.65
C ILE A 354 9.68 12.78 12.40
N THR A 355 10.26 12.22 13.46
CA THR A 355 10.96 10.93 13.44
C THR A 355 10.24 9.92 14.33
N VAL A 356 10.07 8.68 13.86
CA VAL A 356 9.59 7.54 14.66
C VAL A 356 10.66 6.45 14.62
N ASP A 357 11.21 6.09 15.78
CA ASP A 357 12.22 5.02 15.89
C ASP A 357 11.60 3.61 15.80
N ALA A 358 12.45 2.63 15.48
CA ALA A 358 12.05 1.23 15.39
C ALA A 358 11.46 0.73 16.72
N GLY A 359 10.28 0.10 16.65
CA GLY A 359 9.53 -0.35 17.83
C GLY A 359 8.69 0.73 18.54
N ALA A 360 8.74 1.98 18.08
CA ALA A 360 7.89 3.07 18.57
C ALA A 360 6.66 3.29 17.68
N ASN A 361 5.61 3.93 18.21
CA ASN A 361 4.37 4.23 17.47
C ASN A 361 3.94 5.70 17.63
N LEU A 362 3.78 6.41 16.51
CA LEU A 362 3.05 7.68 16.44
C LEU A 362 1.59 7.41 16.04
N ARG A 363 0.67 7.61 16.99
CA ARG A 363 -0.75 7.29 16.86
C ARG A 363 -1.63 8.54 16.82
N VAL A 364 -2.35 8.76 15.73
CA VAL A 364 -3.51 9.67 15.73
C VAL A 364 -4.67 9.02 16.48
N ILE A 365 -5.36 9.70 17.39
CA ILE A 365 -6.46 9.04 18.14
C ILE A 365 -7.75 8.89 17.30
N ALA A 366 -8.61 7.94 17.67
CA ALA A 366 -9.95 7.79 17.07
C ALA A 366 -10.85 8.98 17.44
N GLY A 367 -11.82 9.29 16.56
CA GLY A 367 -12.78 10.39 16.72
C GLY A 367 -12.78 11.41 15.58
N GLY A 368 -12.12 11.11 14.45
CA GLY A 368 -12.05 12.00 13.28
C GLY A 368 -10.91 13.04 13.31
N TYR A 369 -10.09 13.04 14.37
CA TYR A 369 -8.90 13.88 14.50
C TYR A 369 -7.93 13.71 13.33
N THR A 370 -7.21 14.78 12.99
CA THR A 370 -6.10 14.77 12.05
C THR A 370 -4.80 15.18 12.74
N VAL A 371 -3.71 14.49 12.44
CA VAL A 371 -2.35 15.01 12.60
C VAL A 371 -1.82 15.34 11.21
N GLU A 372 -1.30 16.56 11.03
CA GLU A 372 -0.79 17.06 9.76
C GLU A 372 0.67 17.44 9.87
N ALA A 373 1.51 16.81 9.05
CA ALA A 373 2.95 17.04 8.99
C ALA A 373 3.29 17.89 7.76
N ASN A 374 3.80 19.11 8.00
CA ASN A 374 4.19 20.08 6.96
C ASN A 374 5.69 20.01 6.58
N ALA A 375 6.46 19.18 7.29
CA ALA A 375 7.91 18.98 7.10
C ALA A 375 8.24 17.52 6.75
N ALA A 376 9.49 17.08 6.88
CA ALA A 376 9.86 15.71 6.55
C ALA A 376 9.40 14.71 7.62
N VAL A 377 9.05 13.49 7.19
CA VAL A 377 8.65 12.40 8.09
C VAL A 377 9.56 11.18 7.87
N ILE A 378 10.19 10.70 8.94
CA ILE A 378 11.03 9.48 8.93
C ILE A 378 10.38 8.44 9.84
N ASN A 379 9.78 7.40 9.25
CA ASN A 379 9.12 6.32 9.98
C ASN A 379 9.94 5.03 9.95
N ASN A 380 10.70 4.75 11.00
CA ASN A 380 11.35 3.45 11.21
C ASN A 380 10.51 2.51 12.12
N GLY A 381 9.46 3.03 12.75
CA GLY A 381 8.55 2.30 13.64
C GLY A 381 7.16 2.10 13.03
N THR A 382 6.13 2.55 13.75
CA THR A 382 4.74 2.56 13.29
C THR A 382 4.19 3.98 13.25
N ILE A 383 3.48 4.33 12.17
CA ILE A 383 2.47 5.40 12.20
C ILE A 383 1.11 4.73 12.15
N SER A 384 0.20 5.04 13.07
CA SER A 384 -1.16 4.48 13.08
C SER A 384 -2.23 5.52 13.39
N THR A 385 -3.50 5.17 13.17
CA THR A 385 -4.63 5.90 13.76
C THR A 385 -5.30 5.04 14.83
N GLY A 386 -6.35 5.56 15.48
CA GLY A 386 -7.31 4.72 16.17
C GLY A 386 -8.14 3.90 15.17
N ASN A 387 -8.74 2.83 15.66
CA ASN A 387 -9.61 1.98 14.84
C ASN A 387 -10.83 2.79 14.36
N SER A 388 -11.29 2.49 13.14
CA SER A 388 -12.43 3.10 12.41
C SER A 388 -12.42 4.61 12.16
N SER A 389 -11.50 5.41 12.71
CA SER A 389 -11.42 6.85 12.40
C SER A 389 -10.09 7.50 12.76
N GLY A 390 -9.78 8.61 12.10
CA GLY A 390 -8.56 9.40 12.28
C GLY A 390 -7.75 9.48 10.98
N THR A 391 -7.02 10.59 10.80
CA THR A 391 -6.24 10.88 9.60
C THR A 391 -4.80 11.25 9.97
N PHE A 392 -3.82 10.64 9.30
CA PHE A 392 -2.49 11.22 9.18
C PHE A 392 -2.40 11.93 7.82
N ARG A 393 -2.04 13.22 7.81
CA ARG A 393 -1.93 14.02 6.59
C ARG A 393 -0.48 14.43 6.37
N MET A 394 0.01 14.15 5.17
CA MET A 394 1.33 14.50 4.69
C MET A 394 1.20 15.72 3.76
N SER A 395 1.46 16.89 4.33
CA SER A 395 1.52 18.19 3.63
C SER A 395 2.98 18.67 3.42
N GLY A 396 3.97 17.89 3.87
CA GLY A 396 5.39 18.17 3.71
C GLY A 396 6.06 17.52 2.50
N PRO A 397 7.35 17.83 2.25
CA PRO A 397 8.03 17.53 0.99
C PRO A 397 8.53 16.08 0.84
N ALA A 398 8.69 15.32 1.93
CA ALA A 398 9.21 13.95 1.87
C ALA A 398 8.77 13.09 3.06
N ILE A 399 8.43 11.82 2.79
CA ILE A 399 8.28 10.77 3.80
C ILE A 399 9.11 9.54 3.45
N THR A 400 10.04 9.19 4.34
CA THR A 400 10.81 7.93 4.30
C THR A 400 10.14 6.93 5.23
N ASN A 401 9.41 5.97 4.67
CA ASN A 401 8.79 4.87 5.41
C ASN A 401 9.68 3.63 5.34
N ASN A 402 10.36 3.28 6.42
CA ASN A 402 11.10 2.03 6.60
C ASN A 402 10.34 1.00 7.45
N GLY A 403 9.36 1.46 8.24
CA GLY A 403 8.54 0.64 9.13
C GLY A 403 7.16 0.32 8.57
N ILE A 404 6.13 0.56 9.37
CA ILE A 404 4.71 0.32 9.02
C ILE A 404 3.92 1.63 9.10
N ILE A 405 3.07 1.89 8.12
CA ILE A 405 2.03 2.92 8.19
C ILE A 405 0.68 2.19 8.11
N ASN A 406 -0.09 2.22 9.21
CA ASN A 406 -1.36 1.54 9.41
C ASN A 406 -2.40 2.53 9.96
N ALA A 407 -2.71 3.54 9.15
CA ALA A 407 -3.73 4.54 9.40
C ALA A 407 -5.08 4.14 8.78
N TYR A 408 -6.18 4.49 9.44
CA TYR A 408 -7.50 4.42 8.84
C TYR A 408 -7.61 5.34 7.62
N THR A 409 -6.94 6.50 7.67
CA THR A 409 -6.74 7.38 6.52
C THR A 409 -5.32 7.96 6.54
N PHE A 410 -4.60 7.78 5.43
CA PHE A 410 -3.37 8.51 5.12
C PHE A 410 -3.61 9.40 3.90
N ASP A 411 -3.53 10.72 4.08
CA ASP A 411 -3.66 11.71 3.02
C ASP A 411 -2.29 12.25 2.60
N ILE A 412 -2.07 12.42 1.30
CA ILE A 412 -0.97 13.19 0.71
C ILE A 412 -1.60 14.41 0.03
N THR A 413 -1.27 15.60 0.54
CA THR A 413 -1.92 16.89 0.20
C THR A 413 -0.92 17.95 -0.29
N ALA A 414 0.34 17.57 -0.49
CA ALA A 414 1.39 18.39 -1.09
C ALA A 414 2.21 17.58 -2.11
N ASN A 415 3.16 18.24 -2.77
CA ASN A 415 4.17 17.54 -3.57
C ASN A 415 5.14 16.82 -2.63
N THR A 416 5.12 15.48 -2.63
CA THR A 416 5.80 14.68 -1.62
C THR A 416 6.59 13.53 -2.25
N ASN A 417 7.88 13.45 -1.92
CA ASN A 417 8.70 12.28 -2.22
C ASN A 417 8.37 11.14 -1.24
N LEU A 418 8.11 9.93 -1.76
CA LEU A 418 7.84 8.71 -1.00
C LEU A 418 9.05 7.78 -1.11
N ASP A 419 9.69 7.46 0.02
CA ASP A 419 10.92 6.68 0.06
C ASP A 419 10.91 5.61 1.16
N GLY A 420 11.93 4.75 1.20
CA GLY A 420 12.09 3.65 2.14
C GLY A 420 11.39 2.35 1.70
N SER A 421 11.70 1.26 2.40
CA SER A 421 11.23 -0.10 2.07
C SER A 421 10.05 -0.59 2.93
N GLY A 422 9.38 0.33 3.62
CA GLY A 422 8.33 0.07 4.59
C GLY A 422 6.98 -0.31 3.95
N THR A 423 6.09 -0.82 4.79
CA THR A 423 4.77 -1.30 4.36
C THR A 423 3.67 -0.28 4.66
N TRP A 424 2.77 -0.10 3.71
CA TRP A 424 1.59 0.75 3.81
C TRP A 424 0.35 -0.15 3.89
N ALA A 425 -0.33 -0.16 5.03
CA ALA A 425 -1.46 -1.06 5.36
C ALA A 425 -2.76 -0.28 5.60
N ASN A 426 -2.88 0.91 5.02
CA ASN A 426 -3.94 1.87 5.33
C ASN A 426 -5.29 1.48 4.73
N ALA A 427 -6.37 1.66 5.49
CA ALA A 427 -7.71 1.44 4.96
C ALA A 427 -8.06 2.43 3.83
N ASN A 428 -7.58 3.67 3.94
CA ASN A 428 -7.60 4.67 2.87
C ASN A 428 -6.20 5.24 2.71
N LEU A 429 -5.60 5.15 1.52
CA LEU A 429 -4.40 5.89 1.13
C LEU A 429 -4.79 6.82 -0.02
N ARG A 430 -4.67 8.14 0.15
CA ARG A 430 -5.27 9.10 -0.78
C ARG A 430 -4.27 10.18 -1.18
N ILE A 431 -4.07 10.41 -2.47
CA ILE A 431 -3.35 11.58 -2.99
C ILE A 431 -4.43 12.58 -3.44
N ILE A 432 -4.42 13.79 -2.87
CA ILE A 432 -5.55 14.73 -2.92
C ILE A 432 -5.12 16.11 -3.42
N GLY A 433 -5.84 16.64 -4.41
CA GLY A 433 -5.57 17.94 -5.01
C GLY A 433 -4.57 17.87 -6.17
N ALA A 434 -4.21 19.02 -6.73
CA ALA A 434 -3.30 19.14 -7.87
C ALA A 434 -1.83 18.98 -7.43
N VAL A 435 -1.49 17.80 -6.89
CA VAL A 435 -0.20 17.50 -6.26
C VAL A 435 0.41 16.20 -6.80
N THR A 436 1.74 16.10 -6.75
CA THR A 436 2.49 14.93 -7.21
C THR A 436 3.13 14.18 -6.03
N ALA A 437 2.72 12.94 -5.82
CA ALA A 437 3.51 11.99 -5.05
C ALA A 437 4.57 11.35 -5.98
N LYS A 438 5.84 11.28 -5.56
CA LYS A 438 6.93 10.72 -6.37
C LYS A 438 7.67 9.61 -5.63
N LEU A 439 7.78 8.43 -6.22
CA LEU A 439 8.53 7.32 -5.63
C LEU A 439 10.05 7.54 -5.75
N LEU A 440 10.78 7.41 -4.65
CA LEU A 440 12.24 7.31 -4.65
C LEU A 440 12.72 5.87 -4.43
N SER A 441 11.89 5.02 -3.85
CA SER A 441 12.07 3.57 -3.66
C SER A 441 10.83 2.77 -4.09
N ASP A 442 10.96 1.45 -4.20
CA ASP A 442 9.82 0.56 -4.46
C ASP A 442 8.82 0.57 -3.29
N MET A 443 7.54 0.76 -3.58
CA MET A 443 6.49 0.97 -2.58
C MET A 443 5.60 -0.27 -2.43
N LYS A 444 5.36 -0.75 -1.20
CA LYS A 444 4.41 -1.84 -0.93
C LYS A 444 3.15 -1.35 -0.19
N VAL A 445 2.00 -1.46 -0.85
CA VAL A 445 0.68 -1.34 -0.23
C VAL A 445 0.08 -2.74 -0.02
N ILE A 446 -0.45 -2.99 1.17
CA ILE A 446 -1.12 -4.25 1.55
C ILE A 446 -2.51 -3.97 2.10
N SER A 447 -3.37 -4.97 2.08
CA SER A 447 -4.65 -4.91 2.78
C SER A 447 -4.52 -5.18 4.29
N SER A 448 -4.98 -4.27 5.16
CA SER A 448 -5.29 -4.61 6.55
C SER A 448 -6.63 -5.34 6.69
N THR A 449 -6.83 -6.06 7.79
CA THR A 449 -7.99 -6.97 7.96
C THR A 449 -9.27 -6.25 8.37
N GLY A 450 -10.34 -6.41 7.59
CA GLY A 450 -11.72 -6.19 8.05
C GLY A 450 -12.55 -5.13 7.31
N THR A 451 -11.95 -4.32 6.44
CA THR A 451 -12.65 -3.38 5.54
C THR A 451 -11.98 -3.35 4.17
N PRO A 452 -12.70 -3.05 3.07
CA PRO A 452 -12.07 -2.78 1.77
C PRO A 452 -10.99 -1.71 1.91
N GLN A 453 -9.88 -1.89 1.20
CA GLN A 453 -8.67 -1.07 1.34
C GLN A 453 -8.47 -0.32 0.03
N ASP A 454 -8.34 1.00 0.09
CA ASP A 454 -8.59 1.85 -1.06
C ASP A 454 -7.42 2.85 -1.25
N PHE A 455 -6.58 2.60 -2.26
CA PHE A 455 -5.56 3.55 -2.72
C PHE A 455 -6.16 4.42 -3.84
N LEU A 456 -6.48 5.67 -3.50
CA LEU A 456 -7.12 6.64 -4.39
C LEU A 456 -6.15 7.72 -4.86
N LEU A 457 -6.00 7.84 -6.18
CA LEU A 457 -5.56 9.07 -6.84
C LEU A 457 -6.80 9.92 -7.10
N ARG A 458 -6.95 11.04 -6.41
CA ARG A 458 -8.12 11.91 -6.55
C ARG A 458 -7.96 12.90 -7.71
N THR A 459 -9.04 13.53 -8.11
CA THR A 459 -9.12 14.47 -9.25
C THR A 459 -7.98 15.49 -9.22
N GLY A 460 -7.18 15.54 -10.30
CA GLY A 460 -5.98 16.38 -10.45
C GLY A 460 -4.68 15.86 -9.81
N ALA A 461 -4.72 14.80 -8.99
CA ALA A 461 -3.54 14.24 -8.35
C ALA A 461 -2.66 13.47 -9.33
N LYS A 462 -1.36 13.38 -9.02
CA LYS A 462 -0.37 12.65 -9.82
C LYS A 462 0.47 11.70 -8.98
N LEU A 463 0.80 10.54 -9.54
CA LEU A 463 1.74 9.59 -8.98
C LEU A 463 2.85 9.30 -9.99
N ASP A 464 4.04 9.82 -9.70
CA ASP A 464 5.26 9.51 -10.44
C ASP A 464 5.94 8.27 -9.87
N LEU A 465 5.91 7.17 -10.62
CA LEU A 465 6.61 5.95 -10.24
C LEU A 465 8.13 6.04 -10.44
N ASN A 466 8.66 7.00 -11.22
CA ASN A 466 10.09 7.33 -11.27
C ASN A 466 11.06 6.12 -11.48
N GLY A 467 10.64 5.15 -12.29
CA GLY A 467 11.36 3.90 -12.58
C GLY A 467 11.20 2.81 -11.52
N ARG A 468 10.40 3.03 -10.48
CA ARG A 468 10.15 2.11 -9.36
C ARG A 468 8.93 1.21 -9.57
N LYS A 469 8.80 0.23 -8.69
CA LYS A 469 7.66 -0.68 -8.62
C LYS A 469 6.71 -0.28 -7.49
N LEU A 470 5.42 -0.16 -7.82
CA LEU A 470 4.33 -0.11 -6.86
C LEU A 470 3.73 -1.52 -6.72
N VAL A 471 3.76 -2.11 -5.53
CA VAL A 471 3.10 -3.38 -5.23
C VAL A 471 1.77 -3.11 -4.54
N ILE A 472 0.68 -3.62 -5.12
CA ILE A 472 -0.66 -3.66 -4.50
C ILE A 472 -0.97 -5.13 -4.14
N ASP A 473 -0.97 -5.42 -2.85
CA ASP A 473 -0.99 -6.80 -2.34
C ASP A 473 -2.34 -7.18 -1.68
N GLY A 474 -3.30 -7.56 -2.53
CA GLY A 474 -4.63 -8.03 -2.13
C GLY A 474 -4.68 -9.50 -1.69
N THR A 475 -3.57 -10.06 -1.20
CA THR A 475 -3.47 -11.49 -0.86
C THR A 475 -4.18 -11.82 0.47
N SER A 476 -4.28 -10.88 1.41
CA SER A 476 -4.92 -11.09 2.72
C SER A 476 -6.40 -10.67 2.75
N ALA A 477 -6.76 -9.60 2.03
CA ALA A 477 -8.12 -9.14 1.80
C ALA A 477 -8.18 -8.33 0.49
N ALA A 478 -9.38 -8.01 0.00
CA ALA A 478 -9.56 -7.27 -1.24
C ALA A 478 -9.09 -5.80 -1.11
N ILE A 479 -8.42 -5.31 -2.15
CA ILE A 479 -7.85 -3.95 -2.24
C ILE A 479 -8.18 -3.32 -3.59
N SER A 480 -8.40 -1.99 -3.62
CA SER A 480 -8.55 -1.21 -4.84
C SER A 480 -7.35 -0.30 -5.06
N PHE A 481 -6.84 -0.26 -6.29
CA PHE A 481 -6.20 0.93 -6.83
C PHE A 481 -7.25 1.67 -7.66
N ALA A 482 -7.58 2.91 -7.28
CA ALA A 482 -8.60 3.72 -7.92
C ALA A 482 -8.01 5.07 -8.38
N GLN A 483 -8.32 5.45 -9.62
CA GLN A 483 -7.83 6.67 -10.24
C GLN A 483 -9.02 7.50 -10.74
N GLU A 484 -9.29 8.64 -10.10
CA GLU A 484 -10.36 9.57 -10.48
C GLU A 484 -10.05 10.28 -11.81
N SER A 485 -11.07 10.84 -12.47
CA SER A 485 -10.90 11.63 -13.70
C SER A 485 -9.85 12.75 -13.55
N THR A 486 -9.07 13.04 -14.61
CA THR A 486 -7.97 14.04 -14.66
C THR A 486 -6.76 13.76 -13.76
N SER A 487 -6.76 12.69 -12.97
CA SER A 487 -5.56 12.25 -12.24
C SER A 487 -4.64 11.41 -13.13
N GLU A 488 -3.34 11.36 -12.82
CA GLU A 488 -2.30 10.80 -13.70
C GLU A 488 -1.34 9.83 -12.99
N THR A 489 -0.93 8.77 -13.68
CA THR A 489 0.26 7.97 -13.33
C THR A 489 1.27 8.03 -14.49
N PHE A 490 2.55 8.25 -14.17
CA PHE A 490 3.60 8.46 -15.18
C PHE A 490 4.19 7.15 -15.74
N GLU A 491 4.84 7.24 -16.90
CA GLU A 491 5.30 6.10 -17.73
C GLU A 491 6.40 5.26 -17.08
N THR A 492 7.32 5.88 -16.34
CA THR A 492 8.49 5.20 -15.79
C THR A 492 8.10 4.39 -14.56
N GLY A 493 7.75 3.11 -14.71
CA GLY A 493 7.55 2.20 -13.59
C GLY A 493 6.63 1.02 -13.88
N MET A 494 6.40 0.20 -12.85
CA MET A 494 5.52 -0.97 -12.93
C MET A 494 4.57 -1.02 -11.73
N VAL A 495 3.30 -1.32 -11.99
CA VAL A 495 2.32 -1.66 -10.95
C VAL A 495 2.16 -3.18 -10.89
N GLU A 496 2.65 -3.80 -9.81
CA GLU A 496 2.53 -5.24 -9.55
C GLU A 496 1.34 -5.53 -8.63
N LEU A 497 0.39 -6.32 -9.13
CA LEU A 497 -0.91 -6.58 -8.50
C LEU A 497 -0.99 -8.05 -8.06
N LYS A 498 -1.55 -8.32 -6.86
CA LYS A 498 -1.64 -9.67 -6.27
C LYS A 498 -2.98 -9.94 -5.62
N GLY A 499 -3.30 -11.22 -5.44
CA GLY A 499 -4.47 -11.67 -4.69
C GLY A 499 -5.79 -11.20 -5.32
N SER A 500 -6.69 -10.63 -4.52
CA SER A 500 -7.93 -10.02 -5.01
C SER A 500 -7.74 -8.50 -5.10
N THR A 501 -7.47 -7.98 -6.31
CA THR A 501 -7.24 -6.54 -6.53
C THR A 501 -8.18 -5.98 -7.60
N ASN A 502 -8.80 -4.83 -7.31
CA ASN A 502 -9.52 -4.01 -8.28
C ASN A 502 -8.60 -2.90 -8.83
N LEU A 503 -8.61 -2.72 -10.15
CA LEU A 503 -7.93 -1.63 -10.86
C LEU A 503 -9.00 -0.76 -11.52
N ASN A 504 -9.46 0.27 -10.82
CA ASN A 504 -10.51 1.17 -11.27
C ASN A 504 -9.90 2.46 -11.85
N ILE A 505 -9.91 2.62 -13.17
CA ILE A 505 -9.38 3.81 -13.84
C ILE A 505 -10.56 4.55 -14.49
N GLN A 506 -10.91 5.72 -13.94
CA GLN A 506 -12.08 6.47 -14.41
C GLN A 506 -11.85 7.16 -15.75
N THR A 507 -12.94 7.54 -16.43
CA THR A 507 -12.90 8.23 -17.71
C THR A 507 -12.10 9.54 -17.60
N GLY A 508 -11.07 9.69 -18.41
CA GLY A 508 -10.16 10.84 -18.35
C GLY A 508 -9.07 10.76 -17.28
N GLY A 509 -8.96 9.66 -16.53
CA GLY A 509 -7.74 9.32 -15.79
C GLY A 509 -6.68 8.74 -16.74
N ILE A 510 -5.43 9.19 -16.62
CA ILE A 510 -4.33 8.78 -17.50
C ILE A 510 -3.48 7.71 -16.79
N PHE A 511 -3.60 6.45 -17.20
CA PHE A 511 -2.85 5.33 -16.61
C PHE A 511 -1.71 4.85 -17.53
N ARG A 512 -0.46 5.20 -17.21
CA ARG A 512 0.73 4.89 -18.04
C ARG A 512 1.71 3.80 -17.54
N PRO A 513 1.74 3.34 -16.28
CA PRO A 513 2.64 2.26 -15.88
C PRO A 513 2.40 0.93 -16.63
N SER A 514 3.43 0.10 -16.75
CA SER A 514 3.22 -1.33 -17.08
C SER A 514 2.50 -2.03 -15.93
N VAL A 515 1.58 -2.94 -16.25
CA VAL A 515 0.81 -3.70 -15.25
C VAL A 515 1.31 -5.14 -15.19
N ARG A 516 1.60 -5.64 -13.98
CA ARG A 516 1.94 -7.05 -13.75
C ARG A 516 0.96 -7.71 -12.79
N VAL A 517 0.08 -8.55 -13.32
CA VAL A 517 -0.79 -9.44 -12.54
C VAL A 517 0.06 -10.63 -12.08
N LYS A 518 0.54 -10.57 -10.83
CA LYS A 518 1.55 -11.49 -10.30
C LYS A 518 0.97 -12.75 -9.65
N SER A 519 -0.25 -12.66 -9.09
CA SER A 519 -1.00 -13.79 -8.53
C SER A 519 -2.48 -13.41 -8.37
N GLY A 520 -3.35 -14.42 -8.24
CA GLY A 520 -4.77 -14.21 -7.93
C GLY A 520 -5.60 -13.65 -9.10
N ILE A 521 -6.59 -12.82 -8.80
CA ILE A 521 -7.54 -12.26 -9.76
C ILE A 521 -7.49 -10.72 -9.66
N VAL A 522 -7.01 -10.09 -10.73
CA VAL A 522 -7.10 -8.65 -10.95
C VAL A 522 -8.33 -8.33 -11.78
N GLN A 523 -9.09 -7.35 -11.33
CA GLN A 523 -10.32 -6.90 -11.97
C GLN A 523 -10.14 -5.46 -12.46
N GLY A 524 -9.99 -5.27 -13.76
CA GLY A 524 -9.99 -3.94 -14.39
C GLY A 524 -11.41 -3.40 -14.54
N SER A 525 -11.62 -2.14 -14.12
CA SER A 525 -12.91 -1.46 -14.16
C SER A 525 -12.76 0.04 -14.43
N ASN A 526 -13.88 0.68 -14.76
CA ASN A 526 -14.04 2.12 -14.77
C ASN A 526 -15.41 2.42 -14.17
N SER A 527 -15.47 2.99 -12.96
CA SER A 527 -16.75 3.28 -12.27
C SER A 527 -17.56 4.45 -12.85
N SER A 528 -17.23 4.92 -14.06
CA SER A 528 -17.90 6.01 -14.77
C SER A 528 -18.16 5.65 -16.24
N SER A 529 -19.18 6.24 -16.84
CA SER A 529 -19.48 6.04 -18.26
C SER A 529 -18.29 6.50 -19.14
N PRO A 530 -17.90 5.78 -20.21
CA PRO A 530 -18.59 4.63 -20.83
C PRO A 530 -18.09 3.26 -20.35
N PHE A 531 -17.68 3.13 -19.08
CA PHE A 531 -17.21 1.88 -18.46
C PHE A 531 -16.00 1.22 -19.15
N SER A 532 -15.22 2.02 -19.88
CA SER A 532 -13.97 1.62 -20.54
C SER A 532 -12.74 2.14 -19.79
N PHE A 533 -11.78 1.28 -19.47
CA PHE A 533 -10.48 1.69 -18.91
C PHE A 533 -9.36 1.40 -19.90
N THR A 534 -8.25 2.13 -19.79
CA THR A 534 -7.08 1.94 -20.66
C THR A 534 -5.83 1.60 -19.84
N ILE A 535 -5.03 0.67 -20.34
CA ILE A 535 -3.65 0.47 -19.93
C ILE A 535 -2.78 0.87 -21.13
N GLU A 536 -2.03 1.95 -21.00
CA GLU A 536 -1.24 2.51 -22.12
C GLU A 536 0.03 1.68 -22.41
N ASN A 537 0.65 1.08 -21.39
CA ASN A 537 1.89 0.27 -21.49
C ASN A 537 1.63 -1.24 -21.24
N SER A 538 2.67 -2.06 -21.45
CA SER A 538 2.61 -3.54 -21.44
C SER A 538 1.87 -4.16 -20.24
N LEU A 539 1.07 -5.18 -20.53
CA LEU A 539 0.36 -6.03 -19.57
C LEU A 539 1.04 -7.41 -19.46
N TYR A 540 1.53 -7.72 -18.26
CA TYR A 540 2.11 -9.01 -17.89
C TYR A 540 1.12 -9.78 -16.99
N VAL A 541 0.88 -11.05 -17.30
CA VAL A 541 0.07 -11.96 -16.48
C VAL A 541 0.89 -13.23 -16.20
N ASP A 542 1.30 -13.40 -14.94
CA ASP A 542 2.09 -14.55 -14.50
C ASP A 542 1.26 -15.85 -14.48
N SER A 543 1.94 -17.00 -14.47
CA SER A 543 1.30 -18.32 -14.42
C SER A 543 0.42 -18.48 -13.17
N GLY A 544 -0.81 -18.96 -13.36
CA GLY A 544 -1.81 -19.08 -12.30
C GLY A 544 -2.49 -17.76 -11.89
N ALA A 545 -2.10 -16.63 -12.47
CA ALA A 545 -2.77 -15.35 -12.27
C ALA A 545 -3.86 -15.11 -13.33
N THR A 546 -4.85 -14.28 -13.01
CA THR A 546 -5.94 -13.89 -13.92
C THR A 546 -6.08 -12.37 -13.98
N PHE A 547 -6.00 -11.81 -15.19
CA PHE A 547 -6.51 -10.49 -15.50
C PHE A 547 -7.93 -10.62 -16.07
N ARG A 548 -8.89 -9.85 -15.54
CA ARG A 548 -10.23 -9.77 -16.14
C ARG A 548 -10.81 -8.35 -16.12
N THR A 549 -11.73 -8.06 -17.03
CA THR A 549 -12.67 -6.94 -16.83
C THR A 549 -13.67 -7.26 -15.71
N LEU A 550 -14.24 -6.24 -15.07
CA LEU A 550 -15.39 -6.41 -14.18
C LEU A 550 -16.64 -6.88 -14.98
N ALA A 551 -17.57 -7.57 -14.30
CA ALA A 551 -18.81 -8.02 -14.91
C ALA A 551 -19.76 -6.83 -15.16
N GLY A 552 -20.35 -6.76 -16.35
CA GLY A 552 -21.34 -5.72 -16.71
C GLY A 552 -21.07 -4.98 -18.03
N GLY A 553 -20.29 -5.56 -18.96
CA GLY A 553 -19.98 -4.91 -20.24
C GLY A 553 -18.79 -3.97 -20.23
N TYR A 554 -17.95 -4.04 -19.20
CA TYR A 554 -16.71 -3.26 -19.11
C TYR A 554 -15.76 -3.57 -20.25
N THR A 555 -15.14 -2.52 -20.80
CA THR A 555 -14.17 -2.61 -21.90
C THR A 555 -12.75 -2.35 -21.38
N ALA A 556 -11.82 -3.25 -21.65
CA ALA A 556 -10.39 -3.00 -21.51
C ALA A 556 -9.81 -2.50 -22.83
N ILE A 557 -9.05 -1.42 -22.80
CA ILE A 557 -8.24 -0.93 -23.92
C ILE A 557 -6.77 -1.18 -23.57
N LEU A 558 -6.06 -1.94 -24.40
CA LEU A 558 -4.67 -2.34 -24.18
C LEU A 558 -3.84 -1.84 -25.37
N ARG A 559 -2.94 -0.87 -25.15
CA ARG A 559 -2.23 -0.16 -26.23
C ARG A 559 -0.83 -0.65 -26.56
N ASP A 560 -0.21 -1.38 -25.65
CA ASP A 560 1.11 -1.99 -25.81
C ASP A 560 0.99 -3.51 -25.57
N SER A 561 2.11 -4.19 -25.43
CA SER A 561 2.28 -5.63 -25.55
C SER A 561 1.60 -6.42 -24.42
N ILE A 562 1.13 -7.62 -24.74
CA ILE A 562 0.59 -8.58 -23.76
C ILE A 562 1.57 -9.73 -23.61
N VAL A 563 1.98 -10.03 -22.39
CA VAL A 563 2.76 -11.23 -22.04
C VAL A 563 1.93 -12.08 -21.08
N ASN A 564 1.24 -13.08 -21.63
CA ASN A 564 0.29 -13.91 -20.89
C ASN A 564 0.83 -15.32 -20.65
N LEU A 565 1.11 -15.65 -19.40
CA LEU A 565 1.37 -17.01 -18.90
C LEU A 565 0.19 -17.56 -18.08
N GLY A 566 -0.82 -16.73 -17.80
CA GLY A 566 -1.99 -17.05 -16.98
C GLY A 566 -3.29 -16.99 -17.78
N THR A 567 -4.29 -16.27 -17.26
CA THR A 567 -5.58 -16.04 -17.94
C THR A 567 -5.86 -14.56 -18.17
N VAL A 568 -6.25 -14.20 -19.39
CA VAL A 568 -6.80 -12.89 -19.76
C VAL A 568 -8.25 -13.09 -20.21
N THR A 569 -9.22 -12.51 -19.50
CA THR A 569 -10.65 -12.79 -19.71
C THR A 569 -11.55 -11.58 -19.44
N THR A 570 -12.88 -11.75 -19.53
CA THR A 570 -13.87 -10.73 -19.18
C THR A 570 -14.74 -11.20 -18.02
N GLY A 571 -15.34 -10.27 -17.28
CA GLY A 571 -16.15 -10.59 -16.10
C GLY A 571 -17.49 -11.26 -16.41
N ASN A 572 -17.99 -11.11 -17.63
CA ASN A 572 -19.26 -11.67 -18.10
C ASN A 572 -19.30 -11.81 -19.65
N ASN A 573 -20.39 -12.41 -20.15
CA ASN A 573 -20.70 -12.61 -21.57
C ASN A 573 -21.09 -11.33 -22.34
N SER A 574 -20.46 -10.20 -22.01
CA SER A 574 -20.62 -8.94 -22.76
C SER A 574 -19.44 -7.97 -22.59
N GLY A 575 -18.38 -8.36 -21.88
CA GLY A 575 -17.17 -7.56 -21.75
C GLY A 575 -16.29 -7.65 -23.00
N ILE A 576 -15.53 -6.60 -23.27
CA ILE A 576 -14.71 -6.46 -24.49
C ILE A 576 -13.25 -6.22 -24.09
N ILE A 577 -12.31 -6.83 -24.80
CA ILE A 577 -10.90 -6.40 -24.80
C ILE A 577 -10.55 -5.88 -26.20
N ARG A 578 -10.14 -4.61 -26.29
CA ARG A 578 -9.68 -3.93 -27.51
C ARG A 578 -8.17 -3.80 -27.45
N TYR A 579 -7.48 -4.36 -28.43
CA TYR A 579 -6.03 -4.52 -28.44
C TYR A 579 -5.38 -3.77 -29.60
N PHE A 580 -4.61 -2.74 -29.26
CA PHE A 580 -3.93 -1.82 -30.19
C PHE A 580 -2.40 -1.97 -30.19
N GLY A 581 -1.84 -2.81 -29.32
CA GLY A 581 -0.39 -3.04 -29.21
C GLY A 581 0.20 -3.88 -30.33
N ASN A 582 1.53 -3.95 -30.43
CA ASN A 582 2.20 -4.64 -31.55
C ASN A 582 2.46 -6.14 -31.29
N VAL A 583 2.61 -6.59 -30.03
CA VAL A 583 3.03 -7.97 -29.71
C VAL A 583 2.20 -8.60 -28.60
N ILE A 584 1.63 -9.78 -28.89
CA ILE A 584 1.09 -10.71 -27.89
C ILE A 584 2.02 -11.93 -27.82
N ILE A 585 2.60 -12.16 -26.63
CA ILE A 585 3.24 -13.42 -26.25
C ILE A 585 2.25 -14.18 -25.37
N ASN A 586 1.45 -15.05 -25.96
CA ASN A 586 0.47 -15.87 -25.28
C ASN A 586 0.98 -17.30 -25.12
N ASN A 587 1.32 -17.69 -23.90
CA ASN A 587 1.53 -19.10 -23.50
C ASN A 587 0.41 -19.61 -22.58
N GLY A 588 -0.57 -18.76 -22.26
CA GLY A 588 -1.69 -19.06 -21.38
C GLY A 588 -3.04 -19.12 -22.12
N LEU A 589 -4.09 -18.71 -21.41
CA LEU A 589 -5.45 -18.63 -21.90
C LEU A 589 -5.87 -17.18 -22.15
N ILE A 590 -6.41 -16.89 -23.34
CA ILE A 590 -7.18 -15.69 -23.63
C ILE A 590 -8.63 -16.12 -23.87
N SER A 591 -9.56 -15.69 -23.02
CA SER A 591 -10.95 -16.15 -22.99
C SER A 591 -11.95 -15.02 -22.76
N ALA A 592 -11.60 -13.78 -23.13
CA ALA A 592 -12.53 -12.66 -23.15
C ALA A 592 -13.74 -12.98 -24.06
N TYR A 593 -14.93 -12.50 -23.72
CA TYR A 593 -16.14 -12.75 -24.52
C TYR A 593 -15.94 -12.19 -25.95
N THR A 594 -15.69 -10.88 -26.05
CA THR A 594 -15.22 -10.25 -27.30
C THR A 594 -13.74 -9.87 -27.16
N PHE A 595 -12.91 -10.27 -28.12
CA PHE A 595 -11.50 -9.86 -28.21
C PHE A 595 -11.24 -9.26 -29.60
N GLN A 596 -10.80 -8.00 -29.65
CA GLN A 596 -10.72 -7.21 -30.87
C GLN A 596 -9.27 -6.79 -31.13
N PHE A 597 -8.66 -7.31 -32.18
CA PHE A 597 -7.41 -6.78 -32.72
C PHE A 597 -7.72 -5.53 -33.55
N GLU A 598 -7.12 -4.40 -33.19
CA GLU A 598 -7.53 -3.06 -33.62
C GLU A 598 -6.34 -2.25 -34.16
N SER A 599 -6.61 -1.29 -35.05
CA SER A 599 -5.59 -0.35 -35.54
C SER A 599 -5.70 1.03 -34.90
N VAL A 600 -4.56 1.70 -34.71
CA VAL A 600 -4.50 3.10 -34.24
C VAL A 600 -4.69 4.10 -35.39
N GLN A 601 -4.52 3.66 -36.65
CA GLN A 601 -4.67 4.44 -37.87
C GLN A 601 -5.24 3.59 -39.02
N ALA A 602 -6.06 4.17 -39.90
CA ALA A 602 -6.62 3.48 -41.07
C ALA A 602 -5.59 3.21 -42.20
N SER A 603 -4.29 3.33 -41.92
CA SER A 603 -3.21 3.01 -42.83
C SER A 603 -2.78 1.54 -42.67
N LEU A 604 -2.96 0.74 -43.73
CA LEU A 604 -2.44 -0.62 -43.83
C LEU A 604 -0.93 -0.64 -43.49
N GLY A 605 -0.53 -1.36 -42.44
CA GLY A 605 0.88 -1.51 -42.07
C GLY A 605 1.19 -1.78 -40.59
N GLN A 606 0.26 -1.56 -39.66
CA GLN A 606 0.48 -1.95 -38.26
C GLN A 606 0.26 -3.47 -38.06
N VAL A 607 1.37 -4.19 -37.88
CA VAL A 607 1.38 -5.64 -37.60
C VAL A 607 1.05 -5.89 -36.12
N ARG A 608 0.03 -6.72 -35.89
CA ARG A 608 -0.30 -7.34 -34.60
C ARG A 608 0.29 -8.74 -34.60
N ASN A 609 1.40 -8.96 -33.90
CA ASN A 609 2.05 -10.26 -33.84
C ASN A 609 1.51 -11.09 -32.67
N VAL A 610 1.12 -12.34 -32.92
CA VAL A 610 0.73 -13.34 -31.92
C VAL A 610 1.76 -14.48 -31.93
N SER A 611 2.34 -14.76 -30.76
CA SER A 611 3.45 -15.69 -30.55
C SER A 611 3.33 -16.42 -29.21
N GLY A 612 4.00 -17.57 -29.06
CA GLY A 612 3.87 -18.47 -27.90
C GLY A 612 3.15 -19.80 -28.20
N THR A 613 2.66 -20.46 -27.15
CA THR A 613 2.01 -21.80 -27.18
C THR A 613 0.56 -21.79 -26.66
N GLY A 614 -0.02 -20.61 -26.46
CA GLY A 614 -1.31 -20.40 -25.80
C GLY A 614 -2.51 -20.58 -26.72
N ARG A 615 -3.69 -20.26 -26.17
CA ARG A 615 -4.96 -20.40 -26.89
C ARG A 615 -5.90 -19.21 -26.68
N PHE A 616 -6.66 -18.89 -27.71
CA PHE A 616 -7.80 -17.98 -27.70
C PHE A 616 -9.08 -18.81 -27.68
N THR A 617 -9.83 -18.82 -26.58
CA THR A 617 -11.16 -19.45 -26.49
C THR A 617 -12.30 -18.44 -26.52
N SER A 618 -12.02 -17.19 -26.89
CA SER A 618 -13.02 -16.14 -27.09
C SER A 618 -14.07 -16.56 -28.11
N PRO A 619 -15.38 -16.50 -27.79
CA PRO A 619 -16.45 -16.76 -28.76
C PRO A 619 -16.51 -15.69 -29.86
N GLU A 620 -16.07 -14.46 -29.58
CA GLU A 620 -16.03 -13.35 -30.54
C GLU A 620 -14.61 -12.77 -30.65
N CYS A 621 -13.65 -13.58 -31.14
CA CYS A 621 -12.34 -13.05 -31.57
C CYS A 621 -12.45 -12.41 -32.96
N GLN A 622 -12.04 -11.15 -33.09
CA GLN A 622 -12.24 -10.31 -34.27
C GLN A 622 -10.96 -9.57 -34.66
N VAL A 623 -10.66 -9.48 -35.96
CA VAL A 623 -9.61 -8.63 -36.54
C VAL A 623 -10.29 -7.50 -37.32
N PHE A 624 -10.06 -6.25 -36.91
CA PHE A 624 -10.73 -5.08 -37.49
C PHE A 624 -10.02 -4.51 -38.71
N ASP A 625 -10.75 -3.67 -39.45
CA ASP A 625 -10.25 -2.94 -40.62
C ASP A 625 -8.91 -2.22 -40.34
N GLY A 626 -8.04 -2.16 -41.36
CA GLY A 626 -6.68 -1.64 -41.27
C GLY A 626 -5.69 -2.50 -40.45
N THR A 627 -6.12 -3.62 -39.85
CA THR A 627 -5.28 -4.44 -38.96
C THR A 627 -4.68 -5.65 -39.68
N TYR A 628 -3.36 -5.83 -39.56
CA TYR A 628 -2.65 -7.02 -40.05
C TYR A 628 -2.32 -7.95 -38.88
N LEU A 629 -2.98 -9.11 -38.78
CA LEU A 629 -2.70 -10.13 -37.76
C LEU A 629 -1.66 -11.13 -38.28
N LEU A 630 -0.47 -11.15 -37.67
CA LEU A 630 0.58 -12.13 -37.92
C LEU A 630 0.58 -13.20 -36.83
N VAL A 631 0.46 -14.47 -37.20
CA VAL A 631 0.60 -15.63 -36.31
C VAL A 631 2.00 -16.21 -36.49
N SER A 632 2.96 -15.74 -35.68
CA SER A 632 4.40 -16.07 -35.85
C SER A 632 4.85 -17.38 -35.19
N SER A 633 4.00 -18.00 -34.37
CA SER A 633 4.12 -19.41 -33.97
C SER A 633 2.77 -20.12 -34.01
N SER A 634 2.74 -21.45 -34.12
CA SER A 634 1.50 -22.23 -34.16
C SER A 634 0.58 -21.94 -32.97
N HIS A 635 -0.67 -21.57 -33.25
CA HIS A 635 -1.67 -21.12 -32.26
C HIS A 635 -3.00 -21.85 -32.39
N SER A 636 -3.85 -21.74 -31.36
CA SER A 636 -5.23 -22.21 -31.40
C SER A 636 -6.25 -21.11 -31.09
N PHE A 637 -7.33 -21.10 -31.88
CA PHE A 637 -8.47 -20.20 -31.77
C PHE A 637 -9.76 -21.02 -31.77
N SER A 638 -10.67 -20.79 -30.82
CA SER A 638 -12.02 -21.36 -30.90
C SER A 638 -12.84 -20.69 -31.99
N PHE A 639 -12.76 -19.36 -32.08
CA PHE A 639 -13.36 -18.56 -33.14
C PHE A 639 -12.34 -17.52 -33.63
N LEU A 640 -12.39 -17.16 -34.91
CA LEU A 640 -11.65 -16.04 -35.50
C LEU A 640 -12.43 -15.47 -36.69
N ASN A 641 -12.84 -14.20 -36.62
CA ASN A 641 -13.40 -13.45 -37.74
C ASN A 641 -12.42 -12.36 -38.21
N VAL A 642 -11.98 -12.44 -39.46
CA VAL A 642 -11.14 -11.43 -40.11
C VAL A 642 -12.03 -10.58 -41.01
N ASN A 643 -12.30 -9.35 -40.59
CA ASN A 643 -13.20 -8.43 -41.27
C ASN A 643 -12.63 -7.94 -42.62
N THR A 644 -13.50 -7.44 -43.48
CA THR A 644 -13.10 -6.73 -44.71
C THR A 644 -12.10 -5.61 -44.37
N GLY A 645 -11.03 -5.48 -45.15
CA GLY A 645 -9.96 -4.50 -44.91
C GLY A 645 -8.90 -4.91 -43.88
N ALA A 646 -9.16 -5.96 -43.08
CA ALA A 646 -8.14 -6.64 -42.28
C ALA A 646 -7.34 -7.65 -43.12
N ALA A 647 -6.23 -8.14 -42.56
CA ALA A 647 -5.47 -9.27 -43.10
C ALA A 647 -5.03 -10.25 -42.00
N LEU A 648 -4.94 -11.54 -42.35
CA LEU A 648 -4.38 -12.60 -41.52
C LEU A 648 -3.22 -13.27 -42.26
N ASP A 649 -2.07 -13.36 -41.61
CA ASP A 649 -0.88 -14.07 -42.08
C ASP A 649 -0.50 -15.17 -41.08
N ILE A 650 -0.37 -16.40 -41.56
CA ILE A 650 0.08 -17.55 -40.77
C ILE A 650 1.48 -18.04 -41.14
N GLY A 651 2.15 -17.41 -42.13
CA GLY A 651 3.51 -17.75 -42.55
C GLY A 651 3.67 -19.24 -42.90
N SER A 652 4.44 -19.95 -42.06
CA SER A 652 4.69 -21.39 -42.09
C SER A 652 4.12 -22.14 -40.87
N ASN A 653 3.26 -21.51 -40.09
CA ASN A 653 2.76 -22.03 -38.80
C ASN A 653 1.46 -22.83 -38.93
N THR A 654 1.09 -23.54 -37.87
CA THR A 654 -0.22 -24.20 -37.75
C THR A 654 -1.23 -23.30 -37.05
N LEU A 655 -2.30 -22.92 -37.75
CA LEU A 655 -3.48 -22.29 -37.16
C LEU A 655 -4.53 -23.38 -36.84
N LYS A 656 -4.71 -23.67 -35.55
CA LYS A 656 -5.65 -24.68 -35.04
C LYS A 656 -7.01 -24.05 -34.71
N MET A 657 -8.08 -24.64 -35.24
CA MET A 657 -9.46 -24.16 -35.10
C MET A 657 -10.24 -25.11 -34.18
N THR A 658 -10.56 -24.68 -32.96
CA THR A 658 -11.07 -25.56 -31.88
C THR A 658 -12.57 -25.42 -31.56
N GLY A 659 -13.25 -24.38 -32.07
CA GLY A 659 -14.66 -24.12 -31.74
C GLY A 659 -15.65 -24.92 -32.59
N ALA A 660 -16.86 -25.10 -32.07
CA ALA A 660 -17.94 -25.79 -32.79
C ALA A 660 -18.55 -24.92 -33.90
N GLY A 661 -19.22 -25.53 -34.89
CA GLY A 661 -19.96 -24.81 -35.91
C GLY A 661 -19.04 -24.12 -36.92
N LEU A 662 -18.98 -22.79 -36.94
CA LEU A 662 -18.15 -22.02 -37.86
C LEU A 662 -17.00 -21.35 -37.10
N PRO A 663 -15.82 -22.00 -36.97
CA PRO A 663 -14.73 -21.47 -36.15
C PRO A 663 -13.90 -20.38 -36.84
N ILE A 664 -13.97 -20.24 -38.17
CA ILE A 664 -13.24 -19.20 -38.90
C ILE A 664 -14.16 -18.51 -39.91
N ILE A 665 -14.08 -17.18 -39.98
CA ILE A 665 -14.75 -16.35 -40.99
C ILE A 665 -13.68 -15.46 -41.62
N MET A 666 -13.56 -15.51 -42.95
CA MET A 666 -12.56 -14.73 -43.71
C MET A 666 -13.27 -13.83 -44.71
N ASN A 667 -13.38 -12.54 -44.37
CA ASN A 667 -13.86 -11.47 -45.23
C ASN A 667 -12.72 -10.53 -45.68
N GLY A 668 -11.64 -10.47 -44.89
CA GLY A 668 -10.39 -9.78 -45.23
C GLY A 668 -9.40 -10.65 -46.01
N GLY A 669 -8.17 -10.15 -46.16
CA GLY A 669 -7.07 -10.86 -46.83
C GLY A 669 -6.54 -12.04 -46.03
N PHE A 670 -6.08 -13.08 -46.73
CA PHE A 670 -5.42 -14.24 -46.15
C PHE A 670 -4.06 -14.47 -46.81
N ILE A 671 -3.02 -14.66 -46.00
CA ILE A 671 -1.64 -14.91 -46.41
C ILE A 671 -1.19 -16.23 -45.78
N ASN A 672 -0.78 -17.16 -46.62
CA ASN A 672 -0.30 -18.48 -46.24
C ASN A 672 0.79 -18.91 -47.21
N THR A 673 2.05 -18.91 -46.76
CA THR A 673 3.21 -19.20 -47.62
C THR A 673 3.65 -20.65 -47.55
N ALA A 674 3.52 -21.28 -46.39
CA ALA A 674 3.84 -22.70 -46.15
C ALA A 674 3.02 -23.33 -45.01
N GLY A 675 2.11 -22.57 -44.39
CA GLY A 675 1.41 -22.94 -43.16
C GLY A 675 0.27 -23.93 -43.35
N THR A 676 -0.26 -24.35 -42.20
CA THR A 676 -1.30 -25.37 -42.07
C THR A 676 -2.50 -24.82 -41.33
N ILE A 677 -3.71 -25.01 -41.84
CA ILE A 677 -4.91 -24.86 -41.01
C ILE A 677 -5.31 -26.26 -40.52
N GLU A 678 -5.61 -26.39 -39.23
CA GLU A 678 -6.04 -27.64 -38.61
C GLU A 678 -7.42 -27.46 -37.97
N TYR A 679 -8.41 -28.21 -38.44
CA TYR A 679 -9.73 -28.27 -37.81
C TYR A 679 -9.71 -29.35 -36.73
N ASN A 680 -9.64 -28.95 -35.46
CA ASN A 680 -9.46 -29.82 -34.31
C ASN A 680 -10.44 -29.52 -33.15
N GLY A 681 -11.69 -29.17 -33.49
CA GLY A 681 -12.79 -29.14 -32.53
C GLY A 681 -13.19 -30.53 -32.02
N THR A 682 -14.02 -30.58 -30.98
CA THR A 682 -14.64 -31.82 -30.46
C THR A 682 -16.10 -32.00 -30.90
N ALA A 683 -16.69 -30.97 -31.50
CA ALA A 683 -18.01 -30.97 -32.11
C ALA A 683 -17.90 -30.55 -33.58
N ALA A 684 -18.90 -30.90 -34.39
CA ALA A 684 -18.83 -30.76 -35.85
C ALA A 684 -18.50 -29.32 -36.28
N GLN A 685 -17.63 -29.19 -37.27
CA GLN A 685 -17.15 -27.92 -37.81
C GLN A 685 -17.54 -27.75 -39.28
N ASN A 686 -17.63 -26.50 -39.72
CA ASN A 686 -18.02 -26.11 -41.07
C ASN A 686 -16.98 -25.14 -41.66
N MET A 687 -16.55 -25.41 -42.89
CA MET A 687 -15.67 -24.54 -43.67
C MET A 687 -16.50 -23.58 -44.50
N VAL A 688 -17.06 -22.52 -43.91
CA VAL A 688 -17.88 -21.51 -44.63
C VAL A 688 -17.12 -20.19 -44.71
N HIS A 689 -16.32 -20.04 -45.77
CA HIS A 689 -15.40 -18.91 -45.97
C HIS A 689 -15.22 -18.59 -47.46
N THR A 690 -15.25 -17.33 -47.86
CA THR A 690 -15.11 -16.92 -49.26
C THR A 690 -13.67 -16.68 -49.70
N GLY A 691 -12.69 -16.67 -48.78
CA GLY A 691 -11.31 -16.26 -49.03
C GLY A 691 -10.22 -17.16 -48.42
N ILE A 692 -10.40 -18.49 -48.41
CA ILE A 692 -9.32 -19.44 -48.07
C ILE A 692 -9.19 -20.51 -49.15
N ASP A 693 -8.06 -20.47 -49.86
CA ASP A 693 -7.41 -21.68 -50.36
C ASP A 693 -6.34 -22.13 -49.33
N TYR A 694 -6.02 -23.42 -49.32
CA TYR A 694 -5.13 -24.01 -48.33
C TYR A 694 -3.80 -24.43 -48.94
N VAL A 695 -2.69 -24.04 -48.33
CA VAL A 695 -1.39 -24.69 -48.60
C VAL A 695 -1.42 -26.09 -47.99
N ASN A 696 -1.50 -26.19 -46.66
CA ASN A 696 -1.73 -27.45 -45.96
C ASN A 696 -3.02 -27.39 -45.13
N LEU A 697 -3.71 -28.53 -45.01
CA LEU A 697 -4.98 -28.67 -44.29
C LEU A 697 -5.03 -30.00 -43.53
N ASN A 698 -5.29 -29.94 -42.22
CA ASN A 698 -5.46 -31.11 -41.35
C ASN A 698 -6.90 -31.19 -40.84
N ILE A 699 -7.52 -32.36 -40.98
CA ILE A 699 -8.84 -32.69 -40.42
C ILE A 699 -8.63 -33.63 -39.23
N ASN A 700 -8.81 -33.08 -38.03
CA ASN A 700 -8.47 -33.70 -36.75
C ASN A 700 -9.60 -33.50 -35.71
N ASN A 701 -10.84 -33.58 -36.17
CA ASN A 701 -12.06 -33.36 -35.38
C ASN A 701 -12.94 -34.61 -35.48
N PRO A 702 -13.11 -35.41 -34.40
CA PRO A 702 -13.81 -36.69 -34.45
C PRO A 702 -15.32 -36.60 -34.80
N ALA A 703 -15.94 -35.42 -34.72
CA ALA A 703 -17.31 -35.20 -35.20
C ALA A 703 -17.39 -34.97 -36.73
N GLY A 704 -16.23 -34.83 -37.39
CA GLY A 704 -16.06 -34.52 -38.80
C GLY A 704 -16.22 -33.02 -39.11
N VAL A 705 -15.79 -32.66 -40.33
CA VAL A 705 -15.81 -31.28 -40.84
C VAL A 705 -16.57 -31.24 -42.17
N THR A 706 -17.40 -30.22 -42.37
CA THR A 706 -18.29 -30.09 -43.54
C THR A 706 -17.87 -28.92 -44.42
N VAL A 707 -17.79 -29.13 -45.72
CA VAL A 707 -17.36 -28.11 -46.68
C VAL A 707 -18.50 -27.15 -47.06
N GLY A 708 -18.26 -25.83 -47.01
CA GLY A 708 -19.24 -24.79 -47.37
C GLY A 708 -19.20 -24.36 -48.84
N GLN A 709 -18.01 -24.32 -49.43
CA GLN A 709 -17.73 -23.86 -50.80
C GLN A 709 -16.53 -24.61 -51.39
N ASN A 710 -16.34 -24.49 -52.69
CA ASN A 710 -15.17 -25.06 -53.36
C ASN A 710 -13.89 -24.33 -52.89
N PHE A 711 -12.77 -25.06 -52.84
CA PHE A 711 -11.45 -24.48 -52.52
C PHE A 711 -10.33 -25.31 -53.15
N THR A 712 -9.12 -24.75 -53.17
CA THR A 712 -7.88 -25.37 -53.66
C THR A 712 -7.01 -25.85 -52.51
N ILE A 713 -6.41 -27.03 -52.66
CA ILE A 713 -5.25 -27.51 -51.92
C ILE A 713 -4.02 -27.36 -52.81
N TYR A 714 -2.99 -26.67 -52.33
CA TYR A 714 -1.69 -26.57 -53.00
C TYR A 714 -0.67 -27.61 -52.52
N GLY A 715 -0.75 -28.04 -51.26
CA GLY A 715 0.13 -29.01 -50.61
C GLY A 715 -0.62 -30.20 -50.02
N LEU A 716 -0.46 -30.47 -48.72
CA LEU A 716 -0.96 -31.69 -48.08
C LEU A 716 -2.34 -31.49 -47.43
N LEU A 717 -3.31 -32.34 -47.81
CA LEU A 717 -4.56 -32.56 -47.09
C LEU A 717 -4.48 -33.89 -46.31
N ASN A 718 -4.49 -33.81 -44.97
CA ASN A 718 -4.56 -34.97 -44.09
C ASN A 718 -5.97 -35.13 -43.51
N VAL A 719 -6.55 -36.34 -43.59
CA VAL A 719 -7.76 -36.76 -42.86
C VAL A 719 -7.35 -37.74 -41.76
N LEU A 720 -7.22 -37.21 -40.53
CA LEU A 720 -6.54 -37.88 -39.40
C LEU A 720 -7.50 -38.44 -38.36
N ASN A 721 -8.63 -37.76 -38.13
CA ASN A 721 -9.60 -38.10 -37.11
C ASN A 721 -10.92 -37.39 -37.45
N GLY A 722 -11.95 -38.16 -37.81
CA GLY A 722 -13.21 -37.70 -38.38
C GLY A 722 -13.16 -37.36 -39.88
N ASP A 723 -14.29 -37.60 -40.56
CA ASP A 723 -14.48 -37.39 -42.00
C ASP A 723 -14.44 -35.91 -42.44
N LEU A 724 -14.03 -35.68 -43.70
CA LEU A 724 -14.25 -34.44 -44.45
C LEU A 724 -15.42 -34.57 -45.43
N LYS A 725 -16.56 -33.95 -45.09
CA LYS A 725 -17.84 -34.09 -45.79
C LYS A 725 -17.99 -33.04 -46.89
N LEU A 726 -17.94 -33.45 -48.15
CA LEU A 726 -17.88 -32.57 -49.33
C LEU A 726 -19.13 -31.72 -49.58
N ASN A 727 -20.31 -32.15 -49.12
CA ASN A 727 -21.54 -31.32 -49.14
C ASN A 727 -21.87 -30.68 -50.52
N GLY A 728 -21.71 -31.44 -51.61
CA GLY A 728 -21.93 -30.96 -52.97
C GLY A 728 -20.81 -30.12 -53.58
N LYS A 729 -19.71 -29.88 -52.85
CA LYS A 729 -18.60 -29.00 -53.26
C LYS A 729 -17.46 -29.77 -53.92
N VAL A 730 -16.54 -29.02 -54.52
CA VAL A 730 -15.35 -29.55 -55.21
C VAL A 730 -14.09 -29.07 -54.49
N ILE A 731 -13.19 -30.01 -54.19
CA ILE A 731 -11.82 -29.70 -53.75
C ILE A 731 -10.89 -29.88 -54.93
N TYR A 732 -10.21 -28.81 -55.33
CA TYR A 732 -9.20 -28.83 -56.38
C TYR A 732 -7.83 -29.10 -55.77
N PHE A 733 -7.08 -30.05 -56.32
CA PHE A 733 -5.71 -30.36 -55.93
C PHE A 733 -4.76 -29.88 -57.03
N ALA A 734 -3.83 -28.98 -56.68
CA ALA A 734 -2.75 -28.52 -57.55
C ALA A 734 -1.85 -29.68 -58.04
N SER A 735 -0.88 -29.37 -58.90
CA SER A 735 0.11 -30.32 -59.45
C SER A 735 0.86 -31.10 -58.37
N ASP A 736 1.21 -30.45 -57.27
CA ASP A 736 2.11 -30.96 -56.24
C ASP A 736 1.38 -31.38 -54.95
N ALA A 737 0.07 -31.12 -54.90
CA ALA A 737 -0.77 -31.45 -53.76
C ALA A 737 -0.90 -32.96 -53.52
N SER A 738 -1.25 -33.37 -52.30
CA SER A 738 -1.44 -34.78 -51.94
C SER A 738 -2.49 -34.98 -50.84
N LEU A 739 -3.24 -36.07 -50.93
CA LEU A 739 -4.19 -36.56 -49.94
C LEU A 739 -3.58 -37.70 -49.13
N VAL A 740 -3.72 -37.64 -47.80
CA VAL A 740 -3.49 -38.77 -46.89
C VAL A 740 -4.74 -38.98 -46.05
N GLU A 741 -5.25 -40.21 -46.04
CA GLU A 741 -6.40 -40.65 -45.24
C GLU A 741 -5.94 -41.71 -44.24
N THR A 742 -6.41 -41.61 -43.01
CA THR A 742 -6.23 -42.65 -41.99
C THR A 742 -7.41 -43.64 -42.04
N PRO A 743 -7.22 -44.93 -41.68
CA PRO A 743 -8.30 -45.91 -41.73
C PRO A 743 -9.53 -45.46 -40.92
N GLY A 744 -10.71 -45.49 -41.56
CA GLY A 744 -11.98 -45.03 -40.99
C GLY A 744 -12.19 -43.52 -40.94
N ASN A 745 -11.27 -42.68 -41.44
CA ASN A 745 -11.44 -41.23 -41.55
C ASN A 745 -11.19 -40.76 -42.99
N THR A 746 -12.25 -40.43 -43.71
CA THR A 746 -12.23 -40.28 -45.17
C THR A 746 -12.72 -38.91 -45.63
N ILE A 747 -12.39 -38.54 -46.86
CA ILE A 747 -13.23 -37.60 -47.61
C ILE A 747 -14.51 -38.36 -48.01
N SER A 748 -15.69 -37.79 -47.74
CA SER A 748 -16.99 -38.46 -47.94
C SER A 748 -18.10 -37.50 -48.40
N GLY A 749 -19.20 -38.03 -48.93
CA GLY A 749 -20.38 -37.24 -49.30
C GLY A 749 -21.21 -37.81 -50.45
N THR A 750 -22.53 -37.66 -50.37
CA THR A 750 -23.47 -38.12 -51.44
C THR A 750 -23.38 -37.29 -52.72
N THR A 751 -22.82 -36.08 -52.65
CA THR A 751 -22.58 -35.18 -53.77
C THR A 751 -21.28 -34.40 -53.53
N GLY A 752 -20.66 -33.93 -54.62
CA GLY A 752 -19.30 -33.36 -54.61
C GLY A 752 -18.25 -34.38 -55.07
N TYR A 753 -17.03 -33.88 -55.34
CA TYR A 753 -15.87 -34.70 -55.71
C TYR A 753 -14.56 -33.95 -55.44
N ILE A 754 -13.46 -34.68 -55.26
CA ILE A 754 -12.11 -34.12 -55.29
C ILE A 754 -11.52 -34.30 -56.70
N THR A 755 -10.69 -33.36 -57.17
CA THR A 755 -10.11 -33.44 -58.52
C THR A 755 -8.69 -32.89 -58.60
N THR A 756 -7.89 -33.46 -59.48
CA THR A 756 -6.60 -32.90 -59.92
C THR A 756 -6.49 -33.04 -61.45
N THR A 757 -5.59 -32.28 -62.06
CA THR A 757 -5.20 -32.47 -63.46
C THR A 757 -3.69 -32.35 -63.55
N ARG A 758 -3.01 -33.40 -64.04
CA ARG A 758 -1.55 -33.52 -64.03
C ARG A 758 -1.04 -34.13 -65.33
N ASN A 759 0.16 -33.74 -65.76
CA ASN A 759 0.86 -34.47 -66.81
C ASN A 759 1.41 -35.79 -66.21
N ILE A 760 1.05 -36.93 -66.79
CA ILE A 760 1.45 -38.26 -66.30
C ILE A 760 2.17 -39.03 -67.42
N VAL A 761 3.41 -39.43 -67.13
CA VAL A 761 4.36 -40.03 -68.09
C VAL A 761 4.79 -41.38 -67.54
N ALA A 762 4.47 -42.48 -68.23
CA ALA A 762 4.81 -43.86 -67.88
C ALA A 762 4.71 -44.17 -66.37
N PRO A 763 3.52 -44.00 -65.75
CA PRO A 763 3.35 -44.13 -64.31
C PRO A 763 3.70 -45.55 -63.86
N ASN A 764 4.40 -45.69 -62.75
CA ASN A 764 4.78 -46.97 -62.17
C ASN A 764 4.38 -47.02 -60.70
N SER A 765 3.33 -47.78 -60.37
CA SER A 765 2.72 -47.85 -59.04
C SER A 765 2.36 -46.46 -58.47
N GLN A 766 1.91 -45.55 -59.33
CA GLN A 766 1.72 -44.15 -58.94
C GLN A 766 0.28 -43.89 -58.46
N ASN A 767 0.10 -43.61 -57.17
CA ASN A 767 -1.17 -43.15 -56.61
C ASN A 767 -1.32 -41.64 -56.80
N ILE A 768 -2.02 -41.22 -57.86
CA ILE A 768 -2.07 -39.82 -58.27
C ILE A 768 -2.79 -38.95 -57.22
N ALA A 769 -2.14 -37.87 -56.79
CA ALA A 769 -2.59 -36.99 -55.71
C ALA A 769 -2.94 -37.70 -54.39
N GLY A 770 -2.54 -38.95 -54.20
CA GLY A 770 -2.95 -39.77 -53.05
C GLY A 770 -4.40 -40.28 -53.10
N PHE A 771 -5.17 -40.01 -54.17
CA PHE A 771 -6.63 -40.21 -54.21
C PHE A 771 -7.10 -41.66 -53.99
N GLY A 772 -6.23 -42.65 -54.21
CA GLY A 772 -6.49 -44.08 -54.01
C GLY A 772 -6.62 -44.90 -55.30
N ALA A 773 -6.23 -44.33 -56.44
CA ALA A 773 -6.12 -45.04 -57.72
C ALA A 773 -4.63 -45.12 -58.08
N THR A 774 -4.03 -46.29 -57.88
CA THR A 774 -2.61 -46.55 -58.16
C THR A 774 -2.48 -47.13 -59.56
N ILE A 775 -1.81 -46.41 -60.47
CA ILE A 775 -1.70 -46.77 -61.89
C ILE A 775 -0.28 -47.22 -62.25
N THR A 776 -0.17 -48.26 -63.07
CA THR A 776 1.07 -48.71 -63.74
C THR A 776 0.82 -48.87 -65.23
N THR A 777 1.59 -48.18 -66.08
CA THR A 777 1.74 -48.48 -67.53
C THR A 777 3.05 -47.92 -68.07
N GLY A 778 3.59 -48.53 -69.12
CA GLY A 778 4.70 -47.96 -69.89
C GLY A 778 4.28 -46.78 -70.79
N GLU A 779 2.99 -46.59 -71.02
CA GLU A 779 2.46 -45.53 -71.88
C GLU A 779 2.47 -44.16 -71.20
N THR A 780 2.72 -43.10 -71.98
CA THR A 780 2.50 -41.72 -71.53
C THR A 780 1.03 -41.40 -71.62
N LEU A 781 0.40 -41.06 -70.50
CA LEU A 781 -1.01 -40.68 -70.43
C LEU A 781 -1.25 -39.22 -70.87
N GLY A 782 -0.23 -38.36 -70.76
CA GLY A 782 -0.35 -36.94 -71.06
C GLY A 782 -1.07 -36.17 -69.96
N LEU A 783 -1.72 -35.04 -70.29
CA LEU A 783 -2.52 -34.32 -69.33
C LEU A 783 -3.72 -35.19 -68.95
N THR A 784 -3.84 -35.49 -67.66
CA THR A 784 -4.80 -36.44 -67.13
C THR A 784 -5.66 -35.77 -66.07
N GLU A 785 -6.94 -35.60 -66.36
CA GLU A 785 -7.95 -35.28 -65.35
C GLU A 785 -8.23 -36.53 -64.52
N ILE A 786 -8.14 -36.40 -63.19
CA ILE A 786 -8.60 -37.43 -62.25
C ILE A 786 -9.56 -36.78 -61.26
N ARG A 787 -10.75 -37.37 -61.14
CA ARG A 787 -11.76 -37.04 -60.12
C ARG A 787 -12.00 -38.26 -59.26
N ARG A 788 -12.10 -38.09 -57.93
CA ARG A 788 -12.68 -39.08 -57.01
C ARG A 788 -13.97 -38.50 -56.43
N GLY A 789 -15.06 -39.24 -56.55
CA GLY A 789 -16.35 -38.90 -55.96
C GLY A 789 -16.85 -40.03 -55.04
N HIS A 790 -17.83 -39.71 -54.19
CA HIS A 790 -18.15 -40.51 -53.00
C HIS A 790 -19.63 -40.96 -52.94
N SER A 791 -20.35 -40.81 -54.05
CA SER A 791 -21.67 -41.41 -54.26
C SER A 791 -21.55 -42.86 -54.71
N PHE A 792 -22.55 -43.68 -54.38
CA PHE A 792 -22.73 -45.00 -55.02
C PHE A 792 -23.49 -44.87 -56.35
N TYR A 793 -23.49 -45.94 -57.13
CA TYR A 793 -24.32 -46.15 -58.33
C TYR A 793 -25.17 -47.41 -58.17
N LEU A 794 -26.33 -47.44 -58.83
CA LEU A 794 -27.10 -48.67 -59.01
C LEU A 794 -26.55 -49.43 -60.23
N VAL A 795 -26.28 -50.72 -60.07
CA VAL A 795 -25.69 -51.59 -61.09
C VAL A 795 -26.55 -52.85 -61.19
N SER A 796 -27.44 -52.89 -62.18
CA SER A 796 -28.34 -54.04 -62.45
C SER A 796 -29.24 -54.47 -61.27
N GLY A 797 -29.43 -53.60 -60.27
CA GLY A 797 -30.21 -53.85 -59.05
C GLY A 797 -29.38 -53.76 -57.76
N ASP A 798 -28.08 -54.07 -57.84
CA ASP A 798 -27.14 -53.95 -56.72
C ASP A 798 -26.62 -52.51 -56.57
N THR A 799 -26.04 -52.16 -55.41
CA THR A 799 -25.39 -50.86 -55.20
C THR A 799 -23.87 -50.98 -55.18
N SER A 800 -23.16 -50.06 -55.82
CA SER A 800 -21.70 -49.97 -55.72
C SER A 800 -21.25 -49.52 -54.32
N ILE A 801 -19.94 -49.56 -54.07
CA ILE A 801 -19.35 -48.84 -52.94
C ILE A 801 -19.51 -47.32 -53.11
N ARG A 802 -19.34 -46.57 -52.03
CA ARG A 802 -19.37 -45.10 -51.97
C ARG A 802 -18.05 -44.45 -52.42
N ARG A 803 -17.45 -44.98 -53.48
CA ARG A 803 -16.27 -44.41 -54.14
C ARG A 803 -16.34 -44.69 -55.65
N TYR A 804 -16.07 -43.66 -56.45
CA TYR A 804 -15.83 -43.78 -57.87
C TYR A 804 -14.68 -42.88 -58.31
N TYR A 805 -13.98 -43.29 -59.37
CA TYR A 805 -13.03 -42.44 -60.08
C TYR A 805 -13.60 -42.07 -61.46
N VAL A 806 -13.24 -40.88 -61.96
CA VAL A 806 -13.24 -40.58 -63.39
C VAL A 806 -11.80 -40.25 -63.75
N ILE A 807 -11.20 -41.07 -64.61
CA ILE A 807 -9.82 -40.91 -65.09
C ILE A 807 -9.90 -40.64 -66.59
N ARG A 808 -9.31 -39.52 -67.02
CA ARG A 808 -9.38 -38.99 -68.39
C ARG A 808 -8.01 -38.47 -68.82
N PRO A 809 -7.16 -39.36 -69.37
CA PRO A 809 -5.88 -38.98 -69.97
C PRO A 809 -6.06 -38.49 -71.42
N ASP A 810 -5.17 -37.63 -71.90
CA ASP A 810 -5.09 -37.24 -73.32
C ASP A 810 -4.87 -38.46 -74.22
N ASN A 811 -3.93 -39.34 -73.82
CA ASN A 811 -3.73 -40.65 -74.43
C ASN A 811 -4.57 -41.68 -73.67
N ASN A 812 -5.65 -42.15 -74.29
CA ASN A 812 -6.62 -43.05 -73.66
C ASN A 812 -6.96 -44.28 -74.54
N ASN A 813 -5.96 -44.85 -75.21
CA ASN A 813 -6.15 -46.05 -76.05
C ASN A 813 -4.92 -46.96 -76.02
N GLY A 814 -5.14 -48.27 -76.04
CA GLY A 814 -4.06 -49.27 -76.04
C GLY A 814 -3.20 -49.32 -74.78
N LEU A 815 -3.62 -48.67 -73.68
CA LEU A 815 -2.78 -48.36 -72.52
C LEU A 815 -2.18 -49.55 -71.77
N ASN A 816 -2.72 -50.77 -71.93
CA ASN A 816 -2.33 -52.00 -71.21
C ASN A 816 -2.08 -51.78 -69.69
N ALA A 817 -2.85 -50.89 -69.05
CA ALA A 817 -2.55 -50.41 -67.72
C ALA A 817 -3.02 -51.37 -66.62
N THR A 818 -2.23 -51.47 -65.56
CA THR A 818 -2.71 -52.00 -64.28
C THR A 818 -3.22 -50.85 -63.43
N CYS A 819 -4.40 -51.02 -62.83
CA CYS A 819 -4.95 -50.10 -61.84
C CYS A 819 -5.30 -50.87 -60.57
N SER A 820 -4.76 -50.43 -59.43
CA SER A 820 -5.19 -50.87 -58.10
C SER A 820 -6.09 -49.80 -57.49
N PHE A 821 -7.35 -50.16 -57.27
CA PHE A 821 -8.39 -49.33 -56.67
C PHE A 821 -8.39 -49.57 -55.17
N LYS A 822 -7.92 -48.60 -54.37
CA LYS A 822 -8.02 -48.62 -52.91
C LYS A 822 -9.33 -48.01 -52.41
N TYR A 823 -9.89 -48.58 -51.34
CA TYR A 823 -11.10 -48.15 -50.64
C TYR A 823 -10.89 -48.21 -49.12
N ASP A 824 -11.84 -47.65 -48.35
CA ASP A 824 -11.96 -47.82 -46.90
C ASP A 824 -13.21 -48.68 -46.55
N ASN A 825 -13.18 -49.38 -45.42
CA ASN A 825 -14.30 -50.26 -45.01
C ASN A 825 -15.60 -49.48 -44.77
N THR A 826 -15.52 -48.20 -44.39
CA THR A 826 -16.68 -47.29 -44.26
C THR A 826 -17.40 -47.02 -45.58
N GLU A 827 -16.71 -47.18 -46.72
CA GLU A 827 -17.24 -46.91 -48.06
C GLU A 827 -17.95 -48.11 -48.69
N LEU A 828 -17.81 -49.33 -48.15
CA LEU A 828 -18.31 -50.59 -48.74
C LEU A 828 -19.81 -50.61 -49.08
N ASN A 829 -20.61 -49.73 -48.47
CA ASN A 829 -22.05 -49.57 -48.74
C ASN A 829 -22.89 -50.85 -48.46
N GLY A 830 -22.36 -51.77 -47.65
CA GLY A 830 -23.00 -53.08 -47.38
C GLY A 830 -22.57 -54.21 -48.33
N ASN A 831 -21.68 -53.94 -49.30
CA ASN A 831 -21.14 -54.98 -50.17
C ASN A 831 -20.17 -55.92 -49.42
N VAL A 832 -20.18 -57.19 -49.78
CA VAL A 832 -19.20 -58.17 -49.31
C VAL A 832 -17.87 -57.90 -50.04
N GLU A 833 -16.83 -57.61 -49.27
CA GLU A 833 -15.53 -57.18 -49.76
C GLU A 833 -14.90 -58.15 -50.77
N SER A 834 -14.91 -59.45 -50.46
CA SER A 834 -14.41 -60.52 -51.34
C SER A 834 -15.21 -60.75 -52.63
N GLN A 835 -16.34 -60.05 -52.82
CA GLN A 835 -17.14 -60.08 -54.04
C GLN A 835 -16.93 -58.85 -54.93
N LEU A 836 -16.13 -57.86 -54.49
CA LEU A 836 -15.91 -56.62 -55.23
C LEU A 836 -15.19 -56.85 -56.56
N LYS A 837 -15.81 -56.36 -57.63
CA LYS A 837 -15.25 -56.30 -58.98
C LYS A 837 -15.12 -54.85 -59.41
N MET A 838 -14.08 -54.53 -60.18
CA MET A 838 -13.94 -53.20 -60.76
C MET A 838 -14.88 -53.05 -61.96
N LEU A 839 -15.79 -52.10 -61.84
CA LEU A 839 -16.84 -51.80 -62.81
C LEU A 839 -16.45 -50.55 -63.59
N LYS A 840 -16.71 -50.55 -64.89
CA LYS A 840 -16.42 -49.46 -65.83
C LYS A 840 -17.71 -48.92 -66.44
N SER A 841 -17.81 -47.60 -66.61
CA SER A 841 -18.89 -46.93 -67.32
C SER A 841 -18.33 -45.91 -68.31
N THR A 842 -18.73 -46.04 -69.57
CA THR A 842 -18.43 -45.11 -70.67
C THR A 842 -19.50 -44.04 -70.86
N ASN A 843 -20.73 -44.27 -70.37
CA ASN A 843 -21.90 -43.41 -70.51
C ASN A 843 -22.20 -42.58 -69.24
N VAL A 844 -21.15 -42.01 -68.63
CA VAL A 844 -21.27 -41.07 -67.49
C VAL A 844 -22.05 -41.65 -66.30
N GLY A 845 -21.95 -42.97 -66.07
CA GLY A 845 -22.54 -43.67 -64.93
C GLY A 845 -23.98 -44.16 -65.13
N THR A 846 -24.56 -44.08 -66.33
CA THR A 846 -25.91 -44.60 -66.61
C THR A 846 -25.96 -46.13 -66.64
N SER A 847 -24.90 -46.79 -67.09
CA SER A 847 -24.72 -48.24 -66.92
C SER A 847 -23.24 -48.59 -66.72
N PHE A 848 -23.01 -49.78 -66.15
CA PHE A 848 -21.67 -50.28 -65.83
C PHE A 848 -21.50 -51.73 -66.31
N PHE A 849 -20.27 -52.09 -66.67
CA PHE A 849 -19.85 -53.45 -67.02
C PHE A 849 -18.56 -53.82 -66.25
N VAL A 850 -18.28 -55.12 -66.10
CA VAL A 850 -17.05 -55.57 -65.41
C VAL A 850 -15.83 -55.27 -66.29
N GLY A 851 -14.86 -54.51 -65.76
CA GLY A 851 -13.76 -53.93 -66.53
C GLY A 851 -12.56 -54.84 -66.81
N GLY A 852 -12.63 -56.12 -66.44
CA GLY A 852 -11.54 -57.10 -66.52
C GLY A 852 -11.54 -58.05 -65.32
N LEU A 853 -10.57 -58.96 -65.27
CA LEU A 853 -10.39 -59.84 -64.10
C LEU A 853 -9.98 -59.00 -62.89
N SER A 854 -10.81 -59.01 -61.85
CA SER A 854 -10.61 -58.28 -60.60
C SER A 854 -9.95 -59.16 -59.55
N ILE A 855 -8.79 -58.73 -59.05
CA ILE A 855 -8.03 -59.39 -57.98
C ILE A 855 -8.30 -58.61 -56.69
N VAL A 856 -9.00 -59.20 -55.74
CA VAL A 856 -9.35 -58.57 -54.45
C VAL A 856 -8.29 -58.90 -53.40
N ASP A 857 -7.86 -57.88 -52.66
CA ASP A 857 -7.09 -58.02 -51.42
C ASP A 857 -7.86 -57.32 -50.29
N THR A 858 -8.39 -58.15 -49.37
CA THR A 858 -9.20 -57.72 -48.20
C THR A 858 -8.37 -57.52 -46.93
N ILE A 859 -7.05 -57.41 -47.07
CA ILE A 859 -6.11 -57.07 -45.98
C ILE A 859 -5.54 -55.66 -46.23
N ASN A 860 -5.28 -55.33 -47.49
CA ASN A 860 -4.81 -54.01 -47.93
C ASN A 860 -5.93 -53.12 -48.49
N ASN A 861 -7.17 -53.61 -48.52
CA ASN A 861 -8.37 -52.95 -49.03
C ASN A 861 -8.22 -52.48 -50.48
N THR A 862 -7.87 -53.39 -51.39
CA THR A 862 -7.72 -53.07 -52.82
C THR A 862 -8.44 -54.03 -53.75
N VAL A 863 -8.80 -53.54 -54.93
CA VAL A 863 -9.14 -54.36 -56.09
C VAL A 863 -8.23 -53.96 -57.25
N THR A 864 -7.47 -54.91 -57.78
CA THR A 864 -6.53 -54.68 -58.88
C THR A 864 -7.04 -55.31 -60.17
N VAL A 865 -6.96 -54.56 -61.28
CA VAL A 865 -7.23 -55.04 -62.65
C VAL A 865 -6.03 -54.73 -63.54
N ASN A 866 -5.66 -55.69 -64.39
CA ASN A 866 -4.57 -55.59 -65.36
C ASN A 866 -5.11 -55.38 -66.78
N SER A 867 -4.24 -54.90 -67.69
CA SER A 867 -4.53 -54.74 -69.12
C SER A 867 -5.77 -53.88 -69.45
N ILE A 868 -5.94 -52.79 -68.71
CA ILE A 868 -6.90 -51.72 -69.00
C ILE A 868 -6.40 -50.95 -70.23
N ASN A 869 -7.09 -51.09 -71.37
CA ASN A 869 -6.72 -50.40 -72.61
C ASN A 869 -7.12 -48.92 -72.64
N ASP A 870 -8.17 -48.54 -71.91
CA ASP A 870 -8.70 -47.18 -71.81
C ASP A 870 -9.40 -46.97 -70.46
N PHE A 871 -9.21 -45.79 -69.87
CA PHE A 871 -9.85 -45.36 -68.63
C PHE A 871 -11.17 -44.59 -68.90
N ALA A 872 -12.11 -44.67 -67.95
CA ALA A 872 -13.38 -43.96 -68.01
C ALA A 872 -13.87 -43.62 -66.58
N ARG A 873 -15.18 -43.76 -66.30
CA ARG A 873 -15.66 -43.82 -64.91
C ARG A 873 -15.52 -45.24 -64.37
N HIS A 874 -14.99 -45.38 -63.16
CA HIS A 874 -14.81 -46.66 -62.48
C HIS A 874 -15.34 -46.64 -61.05
N THR A 875 -15.90 -47.75 -60.58
CA THR A 875 -16.33 -47.98 -59.18
C THR A 875 -16.19 -49.48 -58.84
N LEU A 876 -16.41 -49.87 -57.58
CA LEU A 876 -16.43 -51.28 -57.17
C LEU A 876 -17.84 -51.72 -56.78
N GLY A 877 -18.20 -52.98 -57.07
CA GLY A 877 -19.48 -53.56 -56.67
C GLY A 877 -19.51 -55.08 -56.87
N PRO A 878 -20.59 -55.78 -56.50
CA PRO A 878 -20.66 -57.24 -56.50
C PRO A 878 -20.73 -57.81 -57.93
N GLY A 879 -21.13 -56.97 -58.89
CA GLY A 879 -20.98 -57.18 -60.33
C GLY A 879 -21.74 -58.41 -60.83
N ALA A 880 -23.07 -58.27 -60.90
CA ALA A 880 -23.92 -59.16 -61.69
C ALA A 880 -23.34 -59.33 -63.10
N ALA A 881 -23.18 -60.58 -63.55
CA ALA A 881 -22.67 -60.87 -64.87
C ALA A 881 -23.74 -60.53 -65.92
N PHE A 882 -23.38 -59.74 -66.93
CA PHE A 882 -24.13 -59.77 -68.19
C PHE A 882 -23.92 -61.15 -68.81
N ALA A 883 -24.95 -61.99 -68.78
CA ALA A 883 -25.04 -63.14 -69.66
C ALA A 883 -24.99 -62.61 -71.11
N GLY A 884 -23.95 -62.98 -71.84
CA GLY A 884 -23.70 -62.45 -73.17
C GLY A 884 -24.79 -62.85 -74.15
N ILE A 885 -25.48 -61.86 -74.74
CA ILE A 885 -26.19 -62.08 -75.99
C ILE A 885 -25.14 -62.19 -77.08
N THR A 886 -24.81 -63.42 -77.45
CA THR A 886 -24.06 -63.72 -78.67
C THR A 886 -24.92 -63.38 -79.88
N VAL A 887 -24.50 -62.38 -80.66
CA VAL A 887 -24.82 -62.31 -82.08
C VAL A 887 -23.51 -62.10 -82.83
N ALA A 888 -23.24 -63.02 -83.75
CA ALA A 888 -22.13 -62.98 -84.69
C ALA A 888 -22.66 -63.35 -86.08
N PRO A 889 -21.89 -63.15 -87.16
CA PRO A 889 -21.21 -61.92 -87.54
C PRO A 889 -21.65 -61.48 -88.96
N GLY A 890 -21.39 -60.24 -89.40
CA GLY A 890 -21.61 -59.92 -90.82
C GLY A 890 -21.46 -58.47 -91.30
N PHE A 891 -20.45 -58.29 -92.16
CA PHE A 891 -20.41 -57.43 -93.36
C PHE A 891 -20.40 -55.88 -93.29
N ILE A 892 -19.28 -55.37 -93.82
CA ILE A 892 -18.93 -54.00 -94.28
C ILE A 892 -18.79 -52.97 -93.16
#